data_AF-A0A8P4KJ69-F1
#
_entry.id   AF-A0A8P4KJ69-F1
#
_cell.length_a   1.000
_cell.length_b   1.000
_cell.length_c   1.000
_cell.angle_alpha   90.00
_cell.angle_beta   90.00
_cell.angle_gamma   90.00
#
_symmetry.space_group_name_H-M   'P 1'
#
loop_
_entity.id
_entity.type
_entity.pdbx_description
1 polymer ?
#
loop_
_entity_poly.entity_id
_entity_poly.type
_entity_poly.pdbx_seq_one_letter_code
_entity_poly.pdbx_strand_id
1 'polypeptide(L)'
;MGTFRKEQRFSEKHKAEIKDRKVLEILQSKDYTIQELEQKVTGQQQEINNLVLRRTTADEENAVMKKELTALREQLVNKSHELKEMKTECRRKEEEERQVVQALEEEKEGLTSRCAALRADLEEKERQANSQRDQRDAAQARVKELEEELHKAWQELSTVQSHSSSLAVQLSSKEREVAAKEGQLSQLRREYAEVQTLYKQSTEHAAEQNHLIKQLEGLNLDTQKVLRNQEEAHTADTTSYQRLYKELSQCYQALTCSEANLRHSHQELSSLLAQKDQHILQLQAQQQQQQQEQMQLQQQLQQEQAQHAAPYPSPHKQTNFKAVVSEQVDAAAQRSIPDSDWASTRGSDPRPEDKTLQRRSTISVRRQQGTPVQRSRSLSPAGSVELGSGRGRGAEQRIQDLEELLQLKMEENEELRRAHDKRRERLSLIQTNYKAVKDQLKEMEKSNGLPGGKKQRAEPWQLRQENSDAVWNELAYLKNSNRKLSIEKAGLEEELDMLRVQAAMDRATVKELHLCLANEHQELLHKVVEEHQVKSSTPKKLFVSSERMEQSFKKIEQLERRMMSLDEETERLREEKERLLEAKEDLAHNCNRLKSSLDHLRTQEAVREEEVQAQALAQEGQHRSEIMALEARLAASQKEATKLHHQLLRLRQELGILKAARDFYKNRAPGPVRAGGIASNISCKVKFKTTRLRGPLRQRSHRTVSPNQAISWQGRSPSPTKDEWEDMSVDSDSGEEYLDSLNSVPSGTTPYRQHANKKSYRCSLISNREAPAAESNRKQLHVLAQDDEQHEPWERGTRGEEKKWKRKRMLMKTQHCSSSSLQQRIESLQRHIDILRSARKDAVLSARELRRANEKITAQLNSLTEKLCSSKQLTQKLTSDLAGMEQQKKVLEMELEQWRQVSFPQQTAPPPPPAPTAPLNAECSCQGRTMHGPVNVAPQALGAEVKQLQAKLKSASAEVTRQVAANKALRGQLQEKEDKLRQLQDKTSHAERDVNMKRQLVEDLKTRLKFLQEMEKSYRGQVEELEKKVKTLSEEATNRKALIESLKRRLNVATTEKSQYEASCTKLKDDLDKKEQRMHALQARVGASEQALAALEQTATEQMEGLTQQSSHALDRLQRQLGQSYSHLEQLHSFIKALASEILLDVQEVKQQLMKRRKLRQANAVAAKSGLSAKSMIKAKSIAASILNMSENDLADIMDTDQGTETHPEIPRDQEWMDHLNHILQQKIPSAGQLMEAVRVKMKERKVLTEELATLATPVSEKA
;
A
#
# COMPACT_ATOMS: atom_id res chain seq x y z
N MET A 1 -191.39 113.64 100.01
CA MET A 1 -191.37 113.84 98.54
C MET A 1 -190.18 113.10 97.97
N GLY A 2 -190.30 112.17 97.04
CA GLY A 2 -191.44 111.87 96.16
C GLY A 2 -190.95 111.62 94.72
N THR A 3 -189.81 112.21 94.39
CA THR A 3 -189.06 112.10 93.12
C THR A 3 -187.58 111.85 93.44
N PHE A 4 -187.28 110.72 94.09
CA PHE A 4 -186.69 109.55 93.41
C PHE A 4 -185.27 109.83 92.91
N ARG A 5 -184.20 109.39 93.58
CA ARG A 5 -183.73 107.98 93.65
C ARG A 5 -183.68 107.18 92.31
N LYS A 6 -184.16 107.73 91.19
CA LYS A 6 -183.98 107.17 89.83
C LYS A 6 -182.73 107.74 89.17
N GLU A 7 -182.53 109.06 89.21
CA GLU A 7 -181.41 109.72 88.53
C GLU A 7 -180.03 109.29 89.08
N GLN A 8 -179.90 109.19 90.41
CA GLN A 8 -178.66 108.73 91.05
C GLN A 8 -178.31 107.28 90.64
N ARG A 9 -179.31 106.39 90.55
CA ARG A 9 -179.13 105.01 90.03
C ARG A 9 -178.81 104.96 88.54
N PHE A 10 -179.32 105.90 87.74
CA PHE A 10 -179.01 106.00 86.31
C PHE A 10 -177.55 106.43 86.08
N SER A 11 -177.06 107.43 86.82
CA SER A 11 -175.66 107.88 86.72
C SER A 11 -174.66 106.80 87.14
N GLU A 12 -174.96 106.04 88.20
CA GLU A 12 -174.13 104.92 88.65
C GLU A 12 -174.13 103.75 87.65
N LYS A 13 -175.28 103.39 87.08
CA LYS A 13 -175.37 102.32 86.06
C LYS A 13 -174.54 102.66 84.82
N HIS A 14 -174.62 103.90 84.33
CA HIS A 14 -173.86 104.32 83.15
C HIS A 14 -172.34 104.31 83.39
N LYS A 15 -171.90 104.56 84.63
CA LYS A 15 -170.48 104.43 85.06
C LYS A 15 -170.00 102.97 85.19
N ALA A 16 -170.90 101.99 85.24
CA ALA A 16 -170.55 100.57 85.15
C ALA A 16 -170.36 100.15 83.68
N GLU A 17 -171.35 100.42 82.83
CA GLU A 17 -171.35 100.03 81.40
C GLU A 17 -170.11 100.55 80.63
N ILE A 18 -169.61 101.76 80.97
CA ILE A 18 -168.40 102.34 80.37
C ILE A 18 -167.12 101.61 80.81
N LYS A 19 -167.08 101.03 82.02
CA LYS A 19 -165.93 100.23 82.50
C LYS A 19 -165.90 98.87 81.84
N ASP A 20 -167.05 98.18 81.81
CA ASP A 20 -167.15 96.82 81.27
C ASP A 20 -166.80 96.81 79.77
N ARG A 21 -167.21 97.85 79.03
CA ARG A 21 -166.83 98.06 77.62
C ARG A 21 -165.31 98.19 77.43
N LYS A 22 -164.60 98.86 78.34
CA LYS A 22 -163.13 98.98 78.29
C LYS A 22 -162.40 97.70 78.69
N VAL A 23 -162.97 96.88 79.57
CA VAL A 23 -162.39 95.56 79.91
C VAL A 23 -162.45 94.62 78.70
N LEU A 24 -163.58 94.62 77.96
CA LEU A 24 -163.72 93.84 76.72
C LEU A 24 -162.74 94.29 75.63
N GLU A 25 -162.54 95.59 75.44
CA GLU A 25 -161.58 96.16 74.50
C GLU A 25 -160.13 95.73 74.82
N ILE A 26 -159.76 95.72 76.12
CA ILE A 26 -158.45 95.21 76.57
C ILE A 26 -158.31 93.70 76.34
N LEU A 27 -159.36 92.89 76.58
CA LEU A 27 -159.33 91.45 76.34
C LEU A 27 -159.11 91.14 74.85
N GLN A 28 -159.89 91.75 73.95
CA GLN A 28 -159.73 91.57 72.50
C GLN A 28 -158.32 91.95 72.02
N SER A 29 -157.70 93.00 72.58
CA SER A 29 -156.31 93.37 72.26
C SER A 29 -155.30 92.31 72.70
N LYS A 30 -155.56 91.62 73.82
CA LYS A 30 -154.67 90.56 74.33
C LYS A 30 -154.80 89.28 73.52
N ASP A 31 -156.03 88.89 73.18
CA ASP A 31 -156.29 87.68 72.39
C ASP A 31 -155.60 87.76 71.01
N TYR A 32 -155.63 88.94 70.37
CA TYR A 32 -154.86 89.20 69.15
C TYR A 32 -153.34 89.03 69.35
N THR A 33 -152.75 89.55 70.44
CA THR A 33 -151.31 89.38 70.71
C THR A 33 -150.92 87.95 71.08
N ILE A 34 -151.83 87.16 71.66
CA ILE A 34 -151.59 85.73 71.94
C ILE A 34 -151.51 84.96 70.62
N GLN A 35 -152.46 85.16 69.71
CA GLN A 35 -152.49 84.49 68.40
C GLN A 35 -151.23 84.79 67.56
N GLU A 36 -150.71 86.02 67.63
CA GLU A 36 -149.47 86.40 66.92
C GLU A 36 -148.21 85.71 67.50
N LEU A 37 -148.19 85.42 68.80
CA LEU A 37 -147.10 84.68 69.45
C LEU A 37 -147.15 83.18 69.13
N GLU A 38 -148.35 82.59 69.07
CA GLU A 38 -148.52 81.17 68.71
C GLU A 38 -148.03 80.87 67.27
N GLN A 39 -148.26 81.79 66.32
CA GLN A 39 -147.68 81.68 64.97
C GLN A 39 -146.14 81.75 64.97
N LYS A 40 -145.55 82.60 65.82
CA LYS A 40 -144.08 82.73 65.91
C LYS A 40 -143.44 81.49 66.55
N VAL A 41 -144.04 80.94 67.60
CA VAL A 41 -143.57 79.70 68.25
C VAL A 41 -143.67 78.49 67.32
N THR A 42 -144.79 78.34 66.60
CA THR A 42 -144.96 77.22 65.65
C THR A 42 -144.00 77.31 64.46
N GLY A 43 -143.71 78.51 63.95
CA GLY A 43 -142.66 78.72 62.95
C GLY A 43 -141.26 78.32 63.44
N GLN A 44 -140.86 78.79 64.63
CA GLN A 44 -139.56 78.45 65.23
C GLN A 44 -139.40 76.94 65.47
N GLN A 45 -140.46 76.25 65.90
CA GLN A 45 -140.42 74.81 66.12
C GLN A 45 -140.19 74.01 64.83
N GLN A 46 -140.73 74.46 63.69
CA GLN A 46 -140.46 73.83 62.39
C GLN A 46 -139.02 74.07 61.93
N GLU A 47 -138.47 75.26 62.16
CA GLU A 47 -137.09 75.59 61.80
C GLU A 47 -136.06 74.78 62.61
N ILE A 48 -136.29 74.61 63.93
CA ILE A 48 -135.50 73.74 64.81
C ILE A 48 -135.48 72.29 64.29
N ASN A 49 -136.65 71.73 63.93
CA ASN A 49 -136.75 70.35 63.45
C ASN A 49 -135.95 70.15 62.14
N ASN A 50 -135.99 71.12 61.22
CA ASN A 50 -135.21 71.08 59.98
C ASN A 50 -133.69 71.16 60.23
N LEU A 51 -133.24 71.93 61.22
CA LEU A 51 -131.83 72.03 61.60
C LEU A 51 -131.31 70.74 62.25
N VAL A 52 -132.12 70.07 63.07
CA VAL A 52 -131.77 68.76 63.66
C VAL A 52 -131.59 67.70 62.57
N LEU A 53 -132.49 67.64 61.58
CA LEU A 53 -132.42 66.64 60.51
C LEU A 53 -131.17 66.80 59.62
N ARG A 54 -130.77 68.04 59.31
CA ARG A 54 -129.51 68.32 58.58
C ARG A 54 -128.27 68.00 59.40
N ARG A 55 -128.35 68.07 60.72
CA ARG A 55 -127.23 67.73 61.60
C ARG A 55 -127.00 66.23 61.62
N THR A 56 -128.06 65.42 61.73
CA THR A 56 -127.94 63.96 61.72
C THR A 56 -127.33 63.44 60.41
N THR A 57 -127.73 63.97 59.25
CA THR A 57 -127.11 63.57 57.97
C THR A 57 -125.63 63.97 57.88
N ALA A 58 -125.26 65.17 58.36
CA ALA A 58 -123.87 65.62 58.36
C ALA A 58 -122.98 64.84 59.35
N ASP A 59 -123.53 64.40 60.49
CA ASP A 59 -122.83 63.55 61.46
C ASP A 59 -122.67 62.10 60.91
N GLU A 60 -123.63 61.58 60.15
CA GLU A 60 -123.54 60.31 59.41
C GLU A 60 -122.49 60.35 58.29
N GLU A 61 -122.49 61.38 57.44
CA GLU A 61 -121.46 61.60 56.41
C GLU A 61 -120.06 61.69 57.01
N ASN A 62 -119.90 62.40 58.15
CA ASN A 62 -118.65 62.45 58.90
C ASN A 62 -118.23 61.08 59.45
N ALA A 63 -119.18 60.21 59.83
CA ALA A 63 -118.87 58.86 60.29
C ALA A 63 -118.41 57.94 59.15
N VAL A 64 -118.96 58.10 57.93
CA VAL A 64 -118.50 57.39 56.72
C VAL A 64 -117.09 57.87 56.34
N MET A 65 -116.88 59.18 56.17
CA MET A 65 -115.57 59.73 55.81
C MET A 65 -114.47 59.38 56.83
N LYS A 66 -114.78 59.29 58.13
CA LYS A 66 -113.82 58.80 59.13
C LYS A 66 -113.43 57.33 58.92
N LYS A 67 -114.37 56.45 58.58
CA LYS A 67 -114.10 55.03 58.28
C LYS A 67 -113.24 54.88 57.03
N GLU A 68 -113.54 55.64 55.98
CA GLU A 68 -112.75 55.66 54.74
C GLU A 68 -111.32 56.18 55.00
N LEU A 69 -111.17 57.26 55.76
CA LEU A 69 -109.86 57.77 56.16
C LEU A 69 -109.06 56.77 57.02
N THR A 70 -109.69 55.94 57.86
CA THR A 70 -108.99 54.84 58.54
C THR A 70 -108.58 53.72 57.58
N ALA A 71 -109.46 53.29 56.67
CA ALA A 71 -109.14 52.25 55.70
C ALA A 71 -108.02 52.68 54.74
N LEU A 72 -108.02 53.93 54.27
CA LEU A 72 -106.95 54.48 53.43
C LEU A 72 -105.61 54.61 54.19
N ARG A 73 -105.63 54.91 55.49
CA ARG A 73 -104.42 54.91 56.33
C ARG A 73 -103.87 53.49 56.50
N GLU A 74 -104.73 52.51 56.73
CA GLU A 74 -104.33 51.09 56.85
C GLU A 74 -103.76 50.55 55.52
N GLN A 75 -104.41 50.84 54.40
CA GLN A 75 -103.87 50.55 53.07
C GLN A 75 -102.52 51.23 52.81
N LEU A 76 -102.34 52.49 53.22
CA LEU A 76 -101.06 53.20 53.10
C LEU A 76 -99.96 52.56 53.97
N VAL A 77 -100.28 52.13 55.20
CA VAL A 77 -99.34 51.41 56.07
C VAL A 77 -98.95 50.08 55.45
N ASN A 78 -99.91 49.29 54.97
CA ASN A 78 -99.65 47.99 54.34
C ASN A 78 -98.81 48.14 53.06
N LYS A 79 -99.14 49.10 52.19
CA LYS A 79 -98.32 49.42 51.00
C LYS A 79 -96.93 49.94 51.36
N SER A 80 -96.77 50.63 52.51
CA SER A 80 -95.45 51.02 53.03
C SER A 80 -94.63 49.84 53.58
N HIS A 81 -95.29 48.74 53.97
CA HIS A 81 -94.65 47.50 54.41
C HIS A 81 -94.21 46.67 53.21
N GLU A 82 -95.12 46.39 52.26
CA GLU A 82 -94.83 45.74 50.98
C GLU A 82 -93.63 46.40 50.26
N LEU A 83 -93.60 47.74 50.23
CA LEU A 83 -92.51 48.49 49.58
C LEU A 83 -91.17 48.43 50.36
N LYS A 84 -91.19 48.14 51.66
CA LYS A 84 -89.96 47.85 52.43
C LYS A 84 -89.48 46.43 52.16
N GLU A 85 -90.37 45.44 52.18
CA GLU A 85 -90.05 44.04 51.90
C GLU A 85 -89.50 43.86 50.48
N MET A 86 -90.17 44.43 49.48
CA MET A 86 -89.69 44.46 48.09
C MET A 86 -88.33 45.16 47.96
N LYS A 87 -88.05 46.18 48.78
CA LYS A 87 -86.75 46.88 48.78
C LYS A 87 -85.63 46.07 49.45
N THR A 88 -85.93 45.30 50.49
CA THR A 88 -84.98 44.33 51.06
C THR A 88 -84.74 43.14 50.14
N GLU A 89 -85.78 42.68 49.45
CA GLU A 89 -85.71 41.58 48.48
C GLU A 89 -84.94 41.97 47.20
N CYS A 90 -85.12 43.21 46.70
CA CYS A 90 -84.26 43.75 45.64
C CYS A 90 -82.79 43.85 46.07
N ARG A 91 -82.51 44.26 47.32
CA ARG A 91 -81.13 44.30 47.84
C ARG A 91 -80.51 42.91 47.95
N ARG A 92 -81.25 41.93 48.49
CA ARG A 92 -80.82 40.53 48.54
C ARG A 92 -80.45 40.02 47.15
N LYS A 93 -81.28 40.32 46.13
CA LYS A 93 -81.01 39.99 44.72
C LYS A 93 -79.82 40.75 44.14
N GLU A 94 -79.64 42.04 44.43
CA GLU A 94 -78.43 42.78 44.04
C GLU A 94 -77.15 42.21 44.68
N GLU A 95 -77.20 41.78 45.95
CA GLU A 95 -76.08 41.12 46.61
C GLU A 95 -75.79 39.73 46.00
N GLU A 96 -76.81 38.94 45.69
CA GLU A 96 -76.70 37.63 45.03
C GLU A 96 -76.19 37.76 43.58
N GLU A 97 -76.70 38.73 42.81
CA GLU A 97 -76.18 39.05 41.46
C GLU A 97 -74.71 39.47 41.51
N ARG A 98 -74.28 40.24 42.51
CA ARG A 98 -72.85 40.60 42.69
C ARG A 98 -71.99 39.38 43.03
N GLN A 99 -72.47 38.47 43.88
CA GLN A 99 -71.74 37.23 44.19
C GLN A 99 -71.61 36.32 42.95
N VAL A 100 -72.67 36.21 42.15
CA VAL A 100 -72.64 35.46 40.88
C VAL A 100 -71.70 36.13 39.86
N VAL A 101 -71.71 37.47 39.74
CA VAL A 101 -70.76 38.19 38.89
C VAL A 101 -69.32 37.97 39.35
N GLN A 102 -69.02 38.06 40.65
CA GLN A 102 -67.68 37.81 41.16
C GLN A 102 -67.21 36.37 40.86
N ALA A 103 -68.05 35.36 41.11
CA ALA A 103 -67.72 33.97 40.79
C ALA A 103 -67.49 33.75 39.27
N LEU A 104 -68.25 34.43 38.42
CA LEU A 104 -68.05 34.42 36.97
C LEU A 104 -66.79 35.18 36.52
N GLU A 105 -66.35 36.20 37.27
CA GLU A 105 -65.07 36.87 37.03
C GLU A 105 -63.88 36.02 37.49
N GLU A 106 -63.97 35.34 38.63
CA GLU A 106 -62.96 34.39 39.12
C GLU A 106 -62.81 33.18 38.16
N GLU A 107 -63.91 32.58 37.69
CA GLU A 107 -63.88 31.52 36.66
C GLU A 107 -63.32 32.03 35.32
N LYS A 108 -63.65 33.25 34.92
CA LYS A 108 -63.09 33.89 33.71
C LYS A 108 -61.58 34.15 33.86
N GLU A 109 -61.09 34.58 35.01
CA GLU A 109 -59.65 34.73 35.28
C GLU A 109 -58.94 33.37 35.27
N GLY A 110 -59.53 32.34 35.89
CA GLY A 110 -59.07 30.96 35.81
C GLY A 110 -59.01 30.43 34.37
N LEU A 111 -60.04 30.66 33.57
CA LEU A 111 -60.08 30.30 32.15
C LEU A 111 -59.05 31.07 31.32
N THR A 112 -58.89 32.40 31.51
CA THR A 112 -57.85 33.15 30.80
C THR A 112 -56.44 32.71 31.18
N SER A 113 -56.21 32.31 32.43
CA SER A 113 -54.96 31.74 32.92
C SER A 113 -54.67 30.38 32.27
N ARG A 114 -55.67 29.47 32.21
CA ARG A 114 -55.56 28.20 31.46
C ARG A 114 -55.30 28.43 29.97
N CYS A 115 -56.01 29.39 29.36
CA CYS A 115 -55.78 29.77 27.96
C CYS A 115 -54.43 30.47 27.74
N ALA A 116 -53.75 31.00 28.77
CA ALA A 116 -52.39 31.53 28.67
C ALA A 116 -51.36 30.39 28.80
N ALA A 117 -51.53 29.48 29.75
CA ALA A 117 -50.72 28.28 29.89
C ALA A 117 -50.72 27.44 28.61
N LEU A 118 -51.91 27.12 28.06
CA LEU A 118 -52.05 26.38 26.80
C LEU A 118 -51.41 27.08 25.59
N ARG A 119 -51.29 28.43 25.61
CA ARG A 119 -50.54 29.17 24.58
C ARG A 119 -49.03 29.06 24.78
N ALA A 120 -48.55 29.13 26.02
CA ALA A 120 -47.13 28.92 26.31
C ALA A 120 -46.70 27.48 25.96
N ASP A 121 -47.53 26.47 26.26
CA ASP A 121 -47.31 25.08 25.88
C ASP A 121 -47.29 24.90 24.36
N LEU A 122 -48.21 25.54 23.63
CA LEU A 122 -48.22 25.51 22.15
C LEU A 122 -46.99 26.18 21.54
N GLU A 123 -46.60 27.36 22.02
CA GLU A 123 -45.37 28.04 21.59
C GLU A 123 -44.12 27.18 21.88
N GLU A 124 -44.09 26.50 23.04
CA GLU A 124 -42.97 25.63 23.40
C GLU A 124 -42.95 24.34 22.56
N LYS A 125 -44.10 23.77 22.23
CA LYS A 125 -44.19 22.67 21.25
C LYS A 125 -43.81 23.12 19.84
N GLU A 126 -44.09 24.35 19.45
CA GLU A 126 -43.64 24.93 18.18
C GLU A 126 -42.12 25.15 18.16
N ARG A 127 -41.52 25.66 19.25
CA ARG A 127 -40.04 25.72 19.41
C ARG A 127 -39.40 24.33 19.32
N GLN A 128 -39.98 23.34 19.99
CA GLN A 128 -39.52 21.96 19.93
C GLN A 128 -39.64 21.38 18.51
N ALA A 129 -40.77 21.57 17.82
CA ALA A 129 -40.95 21.12 16.44
C ALA A 129 -39.98 21.80 15.45
N ASN A 130 -39.70 23.09 15.63
CA ASN A 130 -38.75 23.83 14.80
C ASN A 130 -37.30 23.40 15.08
N SER A 131 -36.87 23.27 16.33
CA SER A 131 -35.54 22.73 16.65
C SER A 131 -35.32 21.29 16.13
N GLN A 132 -36.38 20.46 16.07
CA GLN A 132 -36.32 19.16 15.41
C GLN A 132 -36.27 19.27 13.88
N ARG A 133 -36.88 20.30 13.27
CA ARG A 133 -36.73 20.59 11.84
C ARG A 133 -35.29 21.01 11.54
N ASP A 134 -34.73 21.97 12.27
CA ASP A 134 -33.34 22.40 12.14
C ASP A 134 -32.36 21.22 12.28
N GLN A 135 -32.64 20.28 13.20
CA GLN A 135 -31.85 19.05 13.36
C GLN A 135 -32.00 18.06 12.20
N ARG A 136 -33.21 17.88 11.64
CA ARG A 136 -33.41 17.04 10.44
C ARG A 136 -32.75 17.66 9.21
N ASP A 137 -32.90 18.96 9.02
CA ASP A 137 -32.32 19.68 7.88
C ASP A 137 -30.78 19.67 7.96
N ALA A 138 -30.20 19.85 9.15
CA ALA A 138 -28.76 19.69 9.38
C ALA A 138 -28.26 18.24 9.26
N ALA A 139 -29.08 17.24 9.59
CA ALA A 139 -28.75 15.84 9.34
C ALA A 139 -28.79 15.51 7.85
N GLN A 140 -29.81 15.97 7.11
CA GLN A 140 -29.92 15.73 5.68
C GLN A 140 -28.88 16.50 4.86
N ALA A 141 -28.42 17.66 5.33
CA ALA A 141 -27.25 18.34 4.76
C ALA A 141 -25.97 17.47 4.87
N ARG A 142 -25.75 16.81 6.01
CA ARG A 142 -24.62 15.87 6.20
C ARG A 142 -24.76 14.59 5.39
N VAL A 143 -25.98 14.08 5.22
CA VAL A 143 -26.23 12.94 4.33
C VAL A 143 -25.81 13.30 2.90
N LYS A 144 -26.20 14.48 2.41
CA LYS A 144 -25.76 14.97 1.08
C LYS A 144 -24.25 15.21 0.97
N GLU A 145 -23.62 15.74 2.01
CA GLU A 145 -22.17 15.89 2.08
C GLU A 145 -21.46 14.52 1.95
N LEU A 146 -21.96 13.50 2.65
CA LEU A 146 -21.46 12.13 2.57
C LEU A 146 -21.80 11.43 1.23
N GLU A 147 -22.96 11.69 0.63
CA GLU A 147 -23.33 11.21 -0.71
C GLU A 147 -22.39 11.79 -1.78
N GLU A 148 -22.05 13.08 -1.68
CA GLU A 148 -21.07 13.71 -2.55
C GLU A 148 -19.65 13.17 -2.32
N GLU A 149 -19.22 12.96 -1.07
CA GLU A 149 -17.92 12.32 -0.76
C GLU A 149 -17.85 10.89 -1.29
N LEU A 150 -18.91 10.10 -1.13
CA LEU A 150 -19.03 8.75 -1.68
C LEU A 150 -18.95 8.77 -3.21
N HIS A 151 -19.62 9.72 -3.87
CA HIS A 151 -19.56 9.85 -5.33
C HIS A 151 -18.17 10.27 -5.83
N LYS A 152 -17.49 11.19 -5.13
CA LYS A 152 -16.08 11.56 -5.40
C LYS A 152 -15.16 10.35 -5.25
N ALA A 153 -15.32 9.56 -4.18
CA ALA A 153 -14.56 8.34 -3.96
C ALA A 153 -14.82 7.25 -5.02
N TRP A 154 -16.05 7.13 -5.54
CA TRP A 154 -16.37 6.25 -6.67
C TRP A 154 -15.73 6.70 -7.99
N GLN A 155 -15.70 8.01 -8.26
CA GLN A 155 -14.96 8.56 -9.41
C GLN A 155 -13.47 8.29 -9.29
N GLU A 156 -12.87 8.55 -8.11
CA GLU A 156 -11.47 8.23 -7.84
C GLU A 156 -11.18 6.73 -8.03
N LEU A 157 -12.02 5.84 -7.47
CA LEU A 157 -11.91 4.39 -7.66
C LEU A 157 -11.96 3.98 -9.14
N SER A 158 -12.89 4.57 -9.92
CA SER A 158 -12.99 4.33 -11.36
C SER A 158 -11.75 4.80 -12.12
N THR A 159 -11.18 5.97 -11.77
CA THR A 159 -9.91 6.40 -12.37
C THR A 159 -8.78 5.45 -11.99
N VAL A 160 -8.65 5.01 -10.73
CA VAL A 160 -7.63 4.04 -10.30
C VAL A 160 -7.81 2.69 -11.00
N GLN A 161 -9.05 2.24 -11.21
CA GLN A 161 -9.35 1.04 -11.99
C GLN A 161 -8.89 1.17 -13.44
N SER A 162 -9.18 2.28 -14.13
CA SER A 162 -8.71 2.52 -15.50
C SER A 162 -7.18 2.58 -15.62
N HIS A 163 -6.51 3.19 -14.63
CA HIS A 163 -5.04 3.18 -14.54
C HIS A 163 -4.50 1.76 -14.31
N SER A 164 -5.16 0.96 -13.46
CA SER A 164 -4.81 -0.44 -13.21
C SER A 164 -4.94 -1.29 -14.48
N SER A 165 -6.05 -1.14 -15.22
CA SER A 165 -6.25 -1.79 -16.52
C SER A 165 -5.19 -1.36 -17.55
N SER A 166 -4.86 -0.06 -17.62
CA SER A 166 -3.77 0.42 -18.49
C SER A 166 -2.40 -0.16 -18.10
N LEU A 167 -2.13 -0.33 -16.81
CA LEU A 167 -0.88 -0.95 -16.33
C LEU A 167 -0.86 -2.45 -16.62
N ALA A 168 -1.99 -3.16 -16.49
CA ALA A 168 -2.12 -4.56 -16.86
C ALA A 168 -1.88 -4.80 -18.37
N VAL A 169 -2.40 -3.92 -19.23
CA VAL A 169 -2.12 -3.97 -20.68
C VAL A 169 -0.64 -3.71 -20.98
N GLN A 170 -0.01 -2.75 -20.28
CA GLN A 170 1.44 -2.50 -20.40
C GLN A 170 2.29 -3.67 -19.91
N LEU A 171 1.90 -4.34 -18.81
CA LEU A 171 2.56 -5.54 -18.30
C LEU A 171 2.44 -6.69 -19.32
N SER A 172 1.23 -6.98 -19.81
CA SER A 172 1.00 -7.98 -20.87
C SER A 172 1.83 -7.70 -22.13
N SER A 173 2.00 -6.42 -22.50
CA SER A 173 2.85 -6.04 -23.62
C SER A 173 4.34 -6.27 -23.35
N LYS A 174 4.79 -6.16 -22.10
CA LYS A 174 6.17 -6.41 -21.69
C LYS A 174 6.47 -7.90 -21.51
N GLU A 175 5.52 -8.68 -21.02
CA GLU A 175 5.57 -10.15 -20.98
C GLU A 175 5.74 -10.72 -22.41
N ARG A 176 4.95 -10.22 -23.37
CA ARG A 176 5.10 -10.58 -24.79
C ARG A 176 6.45 -10.15 -25.38
N GLU A 177 6.98 -8.98 -24.99
CA GLU A 177 8.33 -8.55 -25.41
C GLU A 177 9.44 -9.43 -24.82
N VAL A 178 9.29 -9.88 -23.56
CA VAL A 178 10.21 -10.80 -22.90
C VAL A 178 10.18 -12.17 -23.58
N ALA A 179 8.99 -12.75 -23.80
CA ALA A 179 8.85 -14.03 -24.49
C ALA A 179 9.45 -14.01 -25.91
N ALA A 180 9.28 -12.91 -26.65
CA ALA A 180 9.92 -12.72 -27.95
C ALA A 180 11.46 -12.68 -27.85
N LYS A 181 12.01 -12.02 -26.82
CA LYS A 181 13.46 -11.97 -26.55
C LYS A 181 14.01 -13.30 -26.06
N GLU A 182 13.26 -14.08 -25.29
CA GLU A 182 13.62 -15.44 -24.89
C GLU A 182 13.66 -16.39 -26.10
N GLY A 183 12.72 -16.22 -27.05
CA GLY A 183 12.78 -16.87 -28.36
C GLY A 183 14.06 -16.52 -29.15
N GLN A 184 14.41 -15.23 -29.22
CA GLN A 184 15.66 -14.77 -29.86
C GLN A 184 16.92 -15.31 -29.17
N LEU A 185 16.97 -15.30 -27.83
CA LEU A 185 18.07 -15.90 -27.07
C LEU A 185 18.16 -17.42 -27.29
N SER A 186 17.03 -18.10 -27.46
CA SER A 186 16.97 -19.55 -27.74
C SER A 186 17.32 -19.90 -29.20
N GLN A 187 17.21 -18.95 -30.12
CA GLN A 187 17.77 -19.03 -31.48
C GLN A 187 19.28 -18.82 -31.44
N LEU A 188 19.77 -17.74 -30.82
CA LEU A 188 21.20 -17.44 -30.65
C LEU A 188 21.97 -18.55 -29.93
N ARG A 189 21.35 -19.24 -28.95
CA ARG A 189 21.93 -20.41 -28.29
C ARG A 189 22.12 -21.61 -29.23
N ARG A 190 21.21 -21.83 -30.19
CA ARG A 190 21.35 -22.88 -31.21
C ARG A 190 22.42 -22.51 -32.23
N GLU A 191 22.39 -21.28 -32.75
CA GLU A 191 23.42 -20.76 -33.67
C GLU A 191 24.82 -20.81 -33.04
N TYR A 192 24.96 -20.46 -31.76
CA TYR A 192 26.23 -20.60 -31.03
C TYR A 192 26.69 -22.06 -30.91
N ALA A 193 25.77 -23.00 -30.65
CA ALA A 193 26.09 -24.42 -30.59
C ALA A 193 26.51 -24.98 -31.97
N GLU A 194 25.85 -24.54 -33.04
CA GLU A 194 26.21 -24.87 -34.43
C GLU A 194 27.58 -24.30 -34.83
N VAL A 195 27.89 -23.05 -34.46
CA VAL A 195 29.24 -22.49 -34.64
C VAL A 195 30.27 -23.27 -33.80
N GLN A 196 29.91 -23.74 -32.60
CA GLN A 196 30.81 -24.52 -31.76
C GLN A 196 31.08 -25.92 -32.33
N THR A 197 30.12 -26.58 -32.98
CA THR A 197 30.35 -27.87 -33.66
C THR A 197 31.14 -27.71 -34.95
N LEU A 198 30.86 -26.68 -35.75
CA LEU A 198 31.65 -26.32 -36.93
C LEU A 198 33.11 -25.99 -36.57
N TYR A 199 33.34 -25.28 -35.46
CA TYR A 199 34.69 -25.02 -34.95
C TYR A 199 35.43 -26.31 -34.57
N LYS A 200 34.77 -27.25 -33.87
CA LYS A 200 35.35 -28.57 -33.53
C LYS A 200 35.77 -29.33 -34.79
N GLN A 201 34.87 -29.44 -35.77
CA GLN A 201 35.15 -30.07 -37.06
C GLN A 201 36.33 -29.40 -37.78
N SER A 202 36.42 -28.07 -37.77
CA SER A 202 37.56 -27.35 -38.33
C SER A 202 38.88 -27.64 -37.58
N THR A 203 38.85 -27.84 -36.26
CA THR A 203 40.05 -28.24 -35.49
C THR A 203 40.44 -29.70 -35.71
N GLU A 204 39.46 -30.59 -35.94
CA GLU A 204 39.67 -31.99 -36.29
C GLU A 204 40.32 -32.10 -37.68
N HIS A 205 39.79 -31.41 -38.70
CA HIS A 205 40.41 -31.33 -40.03
C HIS A 205 41.81 -30.69 -40.00
N ALA A 206 42.05 -29.70 -39.15
CA ALA A 206 43.40 -29.15 -38.96
C ALA A 206 44.35 -30.19 -38.31
N ALA A 207 43.86 -31.05 -37.42
CA ALA A 207 44.66 -32.15 -36.85
C ALA A 207 44.95 -33.25 -37.91
N GLU A 208 43.99 -33.59 -38.75
CA GLU A 208 44.16 -34.52 -39.89
C GLU A 208 45.22 -34.00 -40.88
N GLN A 209 45.14 -32.72 -41.26
CA GLN A 209 46.15 -32.07 -42.11
C GLN A 209 47.54 -32.08 -41.46
N ASN A 210 47.65 -31.78 -40.17
CA ASN A 210 48.91 -31.87 -39.43
C ASN A 210 49.47 -33.31 -39.34
N HIS A 211 48.59 -34.33 -39.34
CA HIS A 211 49.04 -35.73 -39.40
C HIS A 211 49.58 -36.08 -40.79
N LEU A 212 48.91 -35.66 -41.86
CA LEU A 212 49.38 -35.85 -43.24
C LEU A 212 50.71 -35.14 -43.50
N ILE A 213 50.89 -33.91 -43.00
CA ILE A 213 52.16 -33.18 -43.09
C ILE A 213 53.29 -33.99 -42.44
N LYS A 214 53.08 -34.52 -41.23
CA LYS A 214 54.10 -35.34 -40.53
C LYS A 214 54.42 -36.65 -41.26
N GLN A 215 53.45 -37.26 -41.93
CA GLN A 215 53.72 -38.42 -42.80
C GLN A 215 54.61 -38.03 -43.99
N LEU A 216 54.32 -36.91 -44.65
CA LEU A 216 55.10 -36.39 -45.78
C LEU A 216 56.51 -35.94 -45.34
N GLU A 217 56.66 -35.33 -44.17
CA GLU A 217 57.95 -34.99 -43.56
C GLU A 217 58.78 -36.26 -43.29
N GLY A 218 58.17 -37.32 -42.76
CA GLY A 218 58.81 -38.62 -42.55
C GLY A 218 59.30 -39.25 -43.86
N LEU A 219 58.43 -39.32 -44.87
CA LEU A 219 58.78 -39.84 -46.20
C LEU A 219 59.87 -39.02 -46.90
N ASN A 220 59.88 -37.69 -46.74
CA ASN A 220 60.93 -36.81 -47.24
C ASN A 220 62.27 -37.08 -46.51
N LEU A 221 62.25 -37.20 -45.18
CA LEU A 221 63.43 -37.54 -44.39
C LEU A 221 64.01 -38.91 -44.77
N ASP A 222 63.16 -39.92 -45.00
CA ASP A 222 63.60 -41.25 -45.43
C ASP A 222 64.12 -41.24 -46.88
N THR A 223 63.52 -40.45 -47.77
CA THR A 223 64.04 -40.20 -49.12
C THR A 223 65.43 -39.56 -49.06
N GLN A 224 65.65 -38.57 -48.19
CA GLN A 224 66.96 -37.95 -47.97
C GLN A 224 67.99 -38.93 -47.38
N LYS A 225 67.60 -39.86 -46.50
CA LYS A 225 68.49 -40.94 -46.04
C LYS A 225 68.88 -41.85 -47.21
N VAL A 226 67.93 -42.28 -48.04
CA VAL A 226 68.21 -43.13 -49.21
C VAL A 226 69.17 -42.43 -50.18
N LEU A 227 68.97 -41.14 -50.46
CA LEU A 227 69.86 -40.35 -51.30
C LEU A 227 71.28 -40.24 -50.70
N ARG A 228 71.42 -39.94 -49.40
CA ARG A 228 72.74 -39.91 -48.74
C ARG A 228 73.42 -41.28 -48.76
N ASN A 229 72.68 -42.36 -48.51
CA ASN A 229 73.22 -43.72 -48.59
C ASN A 229 73.71 -44.05 -50.02
N GLN A 230 73.07 -43.51 -51.06
CA GLN A 230 73.52 -43.63 -52.45
C GLN A 230 74.75 -42.74 -52.74
N GLU A 231 74.80 -41.51 -52.23
CA GLU A 231 75.98 -40.63 -52.31
C GLU A 231 77.19 -41.24 -51.60
N GLU A 232 77.00 -41.84 -50.42
CA GLU A 232 78.01 -42.57 -49.66
C GLU A 232 78.49 -43.83 -50.41
N ALA A 233 77.57 -44.61 -50.99
CA ALA A 233 77.91 -45.77 -51.82
C ALA A 233 78.70 -45.37 -53.08
N HIS A 234 78.25 -44.36 -53.82
CA HIS A 234 78.99 -43.84 -54.99
C HIS A 234 80.35 -43.24 -54.62
N THR A 235 80.48 -42.64 -53.43
CA THR A 235 81.76 -42.18 -52.89
C THR A 235 82.67 -43.37 -52.56
N ALA A 236 82.15 -44.41 -51.92
CA ALA A 236 82.88 -45.64 -51.63
C ALA A 236 83.38 -46.33 -52.93
N ASP A 237 82.49 -46.51 -53.92
CA ASP A 237 82.81 -47.00 -55.26
C ASP A 237 83.92 -46.17 -55.90
N THR A 238 83.80 -44.84 -55.87
CA THR A 238 84.81 -43.92 -56.41
C THR A 238 86.17 -44.09 -55.73
N THR A 239 86.23 -44.23 -54.40
CA THR A 239 87.48 -44.52 -53.71
C THR A 239 88.03 -45.91 -54.03
N SER A 240 87.17 -46.89 -54.33
CA SER A 240 87.58 -48.22 -54.76
C SER A 240 88.23 -48.20 -56.16
N TYR A 241 87.64 -47.48 -57.12
CA TYR A 241 88.21 -47.30 -58.46
C TYR A 241 89.52 -46.51 -58.40
N GLN A 242 89.61 -45.47 -57.56
CA GLN A 242 90.88 -44.76 -57.32
C GLN A 242 91.95 -45.64 -56.68
N ARG A 243 91.58 -46.62 -55.84
CA ARG A 243 92.52 -47.60 -55.27
C ARG A 243 92.99 -48.59 -56.34
N LEU A 244 92.07 -49.17 -57.10
CA LEU A 244 92.36 -50.08 -58.20
C LEU A 244 93.25 -49.43 -59.27
N TYR A 245 93.02 -48.15 -59.60
CA TYR A 245 93.88 -47.40 -60.52
C TYR A 245 95.30 -47.20 -59.97
N LYS A 246 95.46 -46.95 -58.67
CA LYS A 246 96.77 -46.88 -58.01
C LYS A 246 97.48 -48.23 -58.05
N GLU A 247 96.80 -49.31 -57.68
CA GLU A 247 97.31 -50.69 -57.73
C GLU A 247 97.75 -51.05 -59.16
N LEU A 248 96.92 -50.81 -60.17
CA LEU A 248 97.25 -51.03 -61.58
C LEU A 248 98.46 -50.19 -62.03
N SER A 249 98.58 -48.93 -61.59
CA SER A 249 99.73 -48.09 -61.90
C SER A 249 101.03 -48.58 -61.25
N GLN A 250 100.95 -49.18 -60.06
CA GLN A 250 102.07 -49.81 -59.37
C GLN A 250 102.49 -51.11 -60.06
N CYS A 251 101.53 -51.94 -60.48
CA CYS A 251 101.79 -53.13 -61.29
C CYS A 251 102.46 -52.77 -62.64
N TYR A 252 101.98 -51.72 -63.31
CA TYR A 252 102.60 -51.22 -64.54
C TYR A 252 104.03 -50.72 -64.31
N GLN A 253 104.27 -49.93 -63.26
CA GLN A 253 105.62 -49.48 -62.90
C GLN A 253 106.54 -50.66 -62.60
N ALA A 254 106.11 -51.63 -61.79
CA ALA A 254 106.87 -52.84 -61.50
C ALA A 254 107.19 -53.65 -62.77
N LEU A 255 106.25 -53.75 -63.72
CA LEU A 255 106.48 -54.38 -65.03
C LEU A 255 107.49 -53.61 -65.88
N THR A 256 107.43 -52.27 -65.94
CA THR A 256 108.44 -51.48 -66.67
C THR A 256 109.83 -51.59 -66.04
N CYS A 257 109.93 -51.70 -64.72
CA CYS A 257 111.19 -51.96 -64.02
C CYS A 257 111.74 -53.37 -64.31
N SER A 258 110.89 -54.41 -64.32
CA SER A 258 111.35 -55.77 -64.66
C SER A 258 111.73 -55.90 -66.13
N GLU A 259 111.02 -55.22 -67.03
CA GLU A 259 111.37 -55.13 -68.45
C GLU A 259 112.70 -54.39 -68.67
N ALA A 260 112.97 -53.30 -67.93
CA ALA A 260 114.26 -52.62 -67.94
C ALA A 260 115.41 -53.52 -67.44
N ASN A 261 115.18 -54.27 -66.35
CA ASN A 261 116.16 -55.24 -65.84
C ASN A 261 116.43 -56.37 -66.84
N LEU A 262 115.40 -56.87 -67.53
CA LEU A 262 115.54 -57.87 -68.60
C LEU A 262 116.30 -57.31 -69.81
N ARG A 263 116.06 -56.05 -70.20
CA ARG A 263 116.86 -55.37 -71.24
C ARG A 263 118.33 -55.24 -70.83
N HIS A 264 118.60 -54.91 -69.57
CA HIS A 264 119.98 -54.82 -69.08
C HIS A 264 120.68 -56.18 -69.10
N SER A 265 120.04 -57.23 -68.56
CA SER A 265 120.57 -58.60 -68.61
C SER A 265 120.76 -59.12 -70.04
N HIS A 266 119.87 -58.77 -70.98
CA HIS A 266 120.05 -59.07 -72.40
C HIS A 266 121.28 -58.34 -72.98
N GLN A 267 121.54 -57.09 -72.60
CA GLN A 267 122.74 -56.35 -73.03
C GLN A 267 124.01 -56.98 -72.46
N GLU A 268 124.02 -57.39 -71.19
CA GLU A 268 125.13 -58.11 -70.56
C GLU A 268 125.40 -59.43 -71.32
N LEU A 269 124.38 -60.26 -71.53
CA LEU A 269 124.49 -61.53 -72.27
C LEU A 269 124.93 -61.30 -73.73
N SER A 270 124.47 -60.24 -74.38
CA SER A 270 124.92 -59.86 -75.74
C SER A 270 126.40 -59.48 -75.76
N SER A 271 126.88 -58.77 -74.73
CA SER A 271 128.30 -58.42 -74.60
C SER A 271 129.18 -59.66 -74.32
N LEU A 272 128.66 -60.61 -73.54
CA LEU A 272 129.32 -61.90 -73.28
C LEU A 272 129.40 -62.76 -74.55
N LEU A 273 128.32 -62.79 -75.35
CA LEU A 273 128.31 -63.43 -76.67
C LEU A 273 129.35 -62.79 -77.60
N ALA A 274 129.38 -61.46 -77.72
CA ALA A 274 130.37 -60.77 -78.53
C ALA A 274 131.83 -61.05 -78.09
N GLN A 275 132.09 -61.21 -76.79
CA GLN A 275 133.40 -61.68 -76.30
C GLN A 275 133.70 -63.13 -76.70
N LYS A 276 132.71 -64.02 -76.68
CA LYS A 276 132.87 -65.41 -77.14
C LYS A 276 133.08 -65.49 -78.64
N ASP A 277 132.38 -64.69 -79.44
CA ASP A 277 132.55 -64.61 -80.89
C ASP A 277 133.94 -64.05 -81.25
N GLN A 278 134.43 -63.02 -80.55
CA GLN A 278 135.83 -62.57 -80.70
C GLN A 278 136.84 -63.69 -80.38
N HIS A 279 136.58 -64.51 -79.36
CA HIS A 279 137.45 -65.63 -79.02
C HIS A 279 137.37 -66.79 -80.03
N ILE A 280 136.18 -67.05 -80.60
CA ILE A 280 136.00 -68.01 -81.71
C ILE A 280 136.79 -67.53 -82.95
N LEU A 281 136.74 -66.24 -83.27
CA LEU A 281 137.54 -65.65 -84.35
C LEU A 281 139.05 -65.75 -84.10
N GLN A 282 139.52 -65.57 -82.85
CA GLN A 282 140.91 -65.81 -82.47
C GLN A 282 141.33 -67.27 -82.67
N LEU A 283 140.49 -68.22 -82.27
CA LEU A 283 140.75 -69.66 -82.43
C LEU A 283 140.71 -70.08 -83.91
N GLN A 284 139.81 -69.52 -84.72
CA GLN A 284 139.78 -69.72 -86.18
C GLN A 284 141.03 -69.15 -86.86
N ALA A 285 141.51 -67.98 -86.43
CA ALA A 285 142.77 -67.40 -86.92
C ALA A 285 143.97 -68.31 -86.57
N GLN A 286 144.05 -68.83 -85.35
CA GLN A 286 145.09 -69.80 -84.95
C GLN A 286 145.03 -71.09 -85.79
N GLN A 287 143.83 -71.61 -86.09
CA GLN A 287 143.67 -72.78 -86.95
C GLN A 287 144.10 -72.51 -88.41
N GLN A 288 143.78 -71.34 -88.97
CA GLN A 288 144.29 -70.95 -90.29
C GLN A 288 145.82 -70.81 -90.30
N GLN A 289 146.40 -70.27 -89.23
CA GLN A 289 147.84 -70.09 -89.12
C GLN A 289 148.57 -71.45 -89.07
N GLN A 290 148.08 -72.41 -88.29
CA GLN A 290 148.60 -73.79 -88.30
C GLN A 290 148.43 -74.51 -89.65
N GLN A 291 147.34 -74.25 -90.39
CA GLN A 291 147.17 -74.81 -91.73
C GLN A 291 148.16 -74.21 -92.75
N GLN A 292 148.53 -72.93 -92.62
CA GLN A 292 149.57 -72.32 -93.44
C GLN A 292 150.98 -72.85 -93.10
N GLU A 293 151.29 -73.08 -91.82
CA GLU A 293 152.54 -73.71 -91.39
C GLU A 293 152.67 -75.14 -91.94
N GLN A 294 151.58 -75.93 -91.95
CA GLN A 294 151.58 -77.26 -92.56
C GLN A 294 151.80 -77.22 -94.08
N MET A 295 151.21 -76.26 -94.81
CA MET A 295 151.51 -76.11 -96.24
C MET A 295 152.97 -75.72 -96.52
N GLN A 296 153.60 -74.92 -95.66
CA GLN A 296 155.00 -74.52 -95.86
C GLN A 296 155.98 -75.68 -95.63
N LEU A 297 155.76 -76.55 -94.63
CA LEU A 297 156.57 -77.76 -94.45
C LEU A 297 156.45 -78.73 -95.64
N GLN A 298 155.28 -78.81 -96.29
CA GLN A 298 155.03 -79.80 -97.34
C GLN A 298 155.69 -79.44 -98.68
N GLN A 299 156.14 -78.20 -98.89
CA GLN A 299 156.73 -77.75 -100.15
C GLN A 299 158.25 -78.02 -100.27
N GLN A 300 158.91 -78.44 -99.18
CA GLN A 300 160.39 -78.57 -99.14
C GLN A 300 160.93 -79.97 -99.44
N LEU A 301 160.06 -80.96 -99.70
CA LEU A 301 160.44 -82.34 -100.06
C LEU A 301 159.85 -82.75 -101.42
N GLN A 302 160.47 -82.27 -102.50
CA GLN A 302 160.28 -82.81 -103.85
C GLN A 302 161.61 -83.35 -104.39
N GLN A 303 161.76 -84.68 -104.42
CA GLN A 303 162.31 -85.48 -105.52
C GLN A 303 162.58 -86.92 -105.05
N GLU A 304 161.70 -87.87 -105.41
CA GLU A 304 162.09 -89.02 -106.26
C GLU A 304 160.89 -89.89 -106.71
N GLN A 305 160.91 -90.22 -108.00
CA GLN A 305 160.39 -91.43 -108.68
C GLN A 305 158.88 -91.81 -108.76
N ALA A 306 158.57 -92.31 -109.97
CA ALA A 306 157.58 -93.36 -110.34
C ALA A 306 156.09 -93.01 -110.55
N GLN A 307 155.41 -93.92 -111.25
CA GLN A 307 154.08 -93.78 -111.87
C GLN A 307 153.15 -94.95 -111.50
N HIS A 308 151.83 -94.71 -111.55
CA HIS A 308 150.69 -95.62 -111.85
C HIS A 308 149.53 -95.69 -110.83
N ALA A 309 148.33 -95.81 -111.41
CA ALA A 309 147.10 -96.42 -110.88
C ALA A 309 146.22 -95.65 -109.86
N ALA A 310 144.93 -96.03 -109.88
CA ALA A 310 143.80 -95.62 -109.04
C ALA A 310 143.19 -96.92 -108.41
N PRO A 311 141.97 -97.04 -107.79
CA PRO A 311 140.83 -96.08 -107.75
C PRO A 311 139.85 -96.19 -106.52
N TYR A 312 138.62 -95.64 -106.67
CA TYR A 312 137.34 -95.92 -105.93
C TYR A 312 137.11 -95.28 -104.50
N PRO A 313 135.84 -95.15 -104.01
CA PRO A 313 135.34 -93.91 -103.33
C PRO A 313 134.28 -94.17 -102.19
N SER A 314 133.10 -93.50 -102.25
CA SER A 314 131.75 -93.94 -101.77
C SER A 314 131.13 -93.33 -100.46
N PRO A 315 129.77 -93.40 -100.26
CA PRO A 315 128.99 -92.30 -99.64
C PRO A 315 127.84 -92.73 -98.66
N HIS A 316 126.76 -91.92 -98.55
CA HIS A 316 125.44 -92.18 -97.88
C HIS A 316 125.45 -92.15 -96.32
N LYS A 317 124.37 -91.92 -95.55
CA LYS A 317 122.87 -91.89 -95.69
C LYS A 317 122.32 -90.60 -95.00
N GLN A 318 121.12 -90.01 -95.20
CA GLN A 318 119.69 -90.44 -95.29
C GLN A 318 118.99 -90.76 -93.93
N THR A 319 117.68 -90.44 -93.81
CA THR A 319 116.68 -90.71 -92.72
C THR A 319 116.59 -89.73 -91.53
N ASN A 320 115.45 -89.49 -90.81
CA ASN A 320 113.99 -89.47 -91.12
C ASN A 320 113.09 -89.01 -89.91
N PHE A 321 111.93 -88.35 -90.17
CA PHE A 321 110.70 -88.20 -89.32
C PHE A 321 110.84 -87.57 -87.89
N LYS A 322 109.81 -87.08 -87.14
CA LYS A 322 108.32 -86.83 -87.19
C LYS A 322 108.01 -85.68 -86.15
N ALA A 323 106.81 -85.13 -85.85
CA ALA A 323 105.37 -85.29 -86.16
C ALA A 323 104.67 -83.87 -86.12
N VAL A 324 103.38 -83.54 -86.39
CA VAL A 324 102.00 -83.95 -85.94
C VAL A 324 101.69 -83.50 -84.48
N VAL A 325 100.61 -82.77 -84.11
CA VAL A 325 99.20 -82.64 -84.61
C VAL A 325 98.78 -81.17 -84.90
N SER A 326 97.74 -80.98 -85.74
CA SER A 326 96.88 -79.77 -85.81
C SER A 326 95.42 -80.22 -85.93
N GLU A 327 94.42 -79.48 -85.41
CA GLU A 327 93.07 -79.43 -86.00
C GLU A 327 92.16 -78.29 -85.47
N GLN A 328 90.95 -78.23 -86.03
CA GLN A 328 89.96 -77.14 -86.00
C GLN A 328 88.53 -77.76 -85.92
N VAL A 329 87.47 -76.93 -86.01
CA VAL A 329 86.05 -77.25 -86.34
C VAL A 329 85.05 -77.17 -85.16
N ASP A 330 83.85 -76.67 -85.49
CA ASP A 330 82.70 -76.37 -84.64
C ASP A 330 81.75 -77.57 -84.36
N ALA A 331 80.83 -77.32 -83.41
CA ALA A 331 79.42 -77.75 -83.38
C ALA A 331 78.95 -78.90 -82.43
N ALA A 332 77.81 -78.60 -81.79
CA ALA A 332 76.70 -79.50 -81.42
C ALA A 332 76.80 -80.51 -80.24
N ALA A 333 76.65 -79.95 -79.02
CA ALA A 333 75.52 -80.25 -78.10
C ALA A 333 75.46 -81.50 -77.16
N GLN A 334 74.75 -81.25 -76.05
CA GLN A 334 74.05 -82.16 -75.10
C GLN A 334 74.69 -82.56 -73.74
N ARG A 335 73.93 -82.19 -72.68
CA ARG A 335 73.71 -82.84 -71.34
C ARG A 335 74.63 -82.55 -70.12
N SER A 336 73.92 -82.24 -69.01
CA SER A 336 74.23 -82.41 -67.55
C SER A 336 75.50 -81.75 -66.97
N ILE A 337 75.45 -80.69 -66.14
CA ILE A 337 74.95 -80.63 -64.72
C ILE A 337 75.59 -81.75 -63.86
N PRO A 338 76.26 -81.46 -62.71
CA PRO A 338 75.89 -80.42 -61.73
C PRO A 338 77.00 -79.47 -61.23
N ASP A 339 76.54 -78.45 -60.48
CA ASP A 339 77.10 -77.69 -59.35
C ASP A 339 78.58 -77.20 -59.38
N SER A 340 78.89 -75.98 -58.96
CA SER A 340 78.32 -75.24 -57.82
C SER A 340 78.37 -73.70 -57.94
N ASP A 341 77.87 -73.01 -56.91
CA ASP A 341 77.60 -71.57 -56.82
C ASP A 341 78.77 -70.63 -57.22
N TRP A 342 78.42 -69.46 -57.78
CA TRP A 342 78.47 -68.17 -57.05
C TRP A 342 77.68 -67.08 -57.82
N ALA A 343 77.10 -66.12 -57.09
CA ALA A 343 76.25 -65.08 -57.66
C ALA A 343 76.99 -63.76 -57.93
N SER A 344 76.57 -63.01 -58.97
CA SER A 344 75.87 -61.72 -58.79
C SER A 344 75.81 -60.86 -60.07
N THR A 345 74.68 -60.15 -60.26
CA THR A 345 74.44 -58.92 -61.06
C THR A 345 75.04 -58.79 -62.49
N ARG A 346 74.28 -58.35 -63.51
CA ARG A 346 73.50 -57.09 -63.57
C ARG A 346 72.61 -57.07 -64.83
N GLY A 347 71.39 -56.50 -64.77
CA GLY A 347 70.69 -56.09 -66.00
C GLY A 347 69.16 -55.89 -65.94
N SER A 348 68.74 -54.62 -66.08
CA SER A 348 67.54 -54.13 -66.81
C SER A 348 66.10 -54.37 -66.31
N ASP A 349 65.36 -53.25 -66.28
CA ASP A 349 63.89 -53.06 -66.37
C ASP A 349 63.30 -53.67 -67.69
N PRO A 350 61.94 -53.80 -67.89
CA PRO A 350 60.89 -52.90 -67.39
C PRO A 350 59.55 -53.50 -66.88
N ARG A 351 58.73 -52.60 -66.29
CA ARG A 351 57.24 -52.55 -66.27
C ARG A 351 56.59 -52.91 -67.64
N PRO A 352 55.26 -53.19 -67.78
CA PRO A 352 54.13 -52.60 -67.01
C PRO A 352 52.89 -53.52 -66.73
N GLU A 353 51.79 -52.86 -66.31
CA GLU A 353 50.35 -53.17 -66.51
C GLU A 353 49.46 -53.71 -65.37
N ASP A 354 48.25 -53.15 -65.31
CA ASP A 354 47.17 -53.38 -64.35
C ASP A 354 46.36 -54.65 -64.64
N LYS A 355 45.82 -55.29 -63.58
CA LYS A 355 44.54 -56.02 -63.67
C LYS A 355 43.64 -55.79 -62.45
N THR A 356 42.64 -54.95 -62.65
CA THR A 356 41.52 -54.72 -61.72
C THR A 356 40.61 -55.95 -61.64
N LEU A 357 40.26 -56.43 -60.44
CA LEU A 357 39.07 -57.25 -60.22
C LEU A 357 38.42 -56.99 -58.84
N GLN A 358 37.10 -57.04 -58.81
CA GLN A 358 36.27 -56.84 -57.62
C GLN A 358 35.98 -58.18 -56.92
N ARG A 359 35.91 -58.22 -55.58
CA ARG A 359 34.77 -58.89 -54.90
C ARG A 359 34.55 -58.51 -53.42
N ARG A 360 33.31 -58.10 -53.17
CA ARG A 360 32.45 -58.20 -51.96
C ARG A 360 33.08 -58.57 -50.59
N SER A 361 32.74 -57.75 -49.60
CA SER A 361 33.04 -57.81 -48.16
C SER A 361 32.79 -59.15 -47.44
N THR A 362 33.56 -59.45 -46.38
CA THR A 362 33.15 -59.45 -44.95
C THR A 362 34.18 -60.12 -44.01
N ILE A 363 34.02 -59.95 -42.69
CA ILE A 363 34.60 -60.73 -41.56
C ILE A 363 36.05 -60.41 -41.09
N SER A 364 36.11 -59.99 -39.81
CA SER A 364 37.15 -60.19 -38.77
C SER A 364 38.63 -59.84 -39.01
N VAL A 365 39.15 -58.88 -38.22
CA VAL A 365 40.59 -58.65 -38.01
C VAL A 365 41.05 -59.34 -36.72
N ARG A 366 42.15 -60.10 -36.82
CA ARG A 366 42.78 -60.82 -35.70
C ARG A 366 43.97 -60.03 -35.14
N ARG A 367 44.19 -60.14 -33.83
CA ARG A 367 45.45 -59.90 -33.08
C ARG A 367 46.71 -60.34 -33.89
N GLN A 368 47.91 -59.77 -33.72
CA GLN A 368 48.52 -59.29 -32.46
C GLN A 368 49.88 -58.52 -32.64
N GLN A 369 50.35 -57.90 -31.54
CA GLN A 369 51.73 -57.52 -31.16
C GLN A 369 52.44 -56.30 -31.81
N GLY A 370 53.20 -55.59 -30.96
CA GLY A 370 53.93 -54.35 -31.26
C GLY A 370 54.02 -53.42 -30.05
N THR A 371 54.89 -53.71 -29.07
CA THR A 371 55.13 -52.87 -27.87
C THR A 371 56.34 -51.94 -28.06
N PRO A 372 56.39 -50.78 -27.37
CA PRO A 372 57.15 -50.75 -26.10
C PRO A 372 56.66 -49.77 -25.00
N VAL A 373 56.80 -50.24 -23.74
CA VAL A 373 57.25 -49.49 -22.55
C VAL A 373 56.65 -48.10 -22.23
N GLN A 374 55.88 -48.02 -21.14
CA GLN A 374 56.32 -47.25 -19.96
C GLN A 374 55.78 -47.81 -18.63
N ARG A 375 56.25 -47.27 -17.51
CA ARG A 375 56.07 -47.82 -16.15
C ARG A 375 54.82 -47.28 -15.47
N SER A 376 54.11 -48.14 -14.74
CA SER A 376 53.47 -47.80 -13.46
C SER A 376 53.32 -49.07 -12.61
N ARG A 377 53.49 -48.96 -11.29
CA ARG A 377 53.29 -50.04 -10.32
C ARG A 377 52.16 -49.66 -9.35
N SER A 378 51.11 -50.45 -9.30
CA SER A 378 50.12 -50.42 -8.23
C SER A 378 49.58 -51.83 -8.01
N LEU A 379 49.76 -52.37 -6.81
CA LEU A 379 49.22 -53.67 -6.40
C LEU A 379 47.95 -53.44 -5.58
N SER A 380 46.84 -54.06 -5.98
CA SER A 380 45.69 -54.37 -5.11
C SER A 380 44.83 -55.47 -5.77
N PRO A 381 44.03 -56.23 -4.99
CA PRO A 381 43.63 -57.58 -5.41
C PRO A 381 42.40 -57.64 -6.32
N ALA A 382 42.28 -58.75 -7.04
CA ALA A 382 41.02 -59.10 -7.71
C ALA A 382 40.00 -59.62 -6.68
N GLY A 383 38.93 -58.87 -6.46
CA GLY A 383 37.74 -59.32 -5.72
C GLY A 383 36.82 -60.19 -6.60
N SER A 384 36.10 -61.14 -5.99
CA SER A 384 35.28 -62.09 -6.73
C SER A 384 34.06 -61.46 -7.41
N VAL A 385 33.59 -62.10 -8.47
CA VAL A 385 32.25 -61.85 -9.04
C VAL A 385 31.21 -62.48 -8.10
N GLU A 386 30.26 -61.67 -7.64
CA GLU A 386 29.01 -62.14 -7.04
C GLU A 386 27.85 -61.24 -7.50
N LEU A 387 26.73 -61.85 -7.90
CA LEU A 387 25.61 -61.17 -8.54
C LEU A 387 24.67 -60.55 -7.49
N GLY A 388 24.74 -59.24 -7.30
CA GLY A 388 23.85 -58.51 -6.39
C GLY A 388 23.50 -57.11 -6.89
N SER A 389 22.22 -56.89 -7.22
CA SER A 389 21.66 -55.62 -7.73
C SER A 389 21.59 -54.48 -6.68
N GLY A 390 22.45 -54.51 -5.67
CA GLY A 390 22.56 -53.49 -4.61
C GLY A 390 23.74 -52.52 -4.79
N ARG A 391 24.85 -52.95 -5.41
CA ARG A 391 26.05 -52.09 -5.58
C ARG A 391 25.83 -50.93 -6.56
N GLY A 392 24.90 -51.04 -7.51
CA GLY A 392 24.50 -49.94 -8.40
C GLY A 392 24.05 -48.72 -7.61
N ARG A 393 22.95 -48.84 -6.85
CA ARG A 393 22.43 -47.76 -5.99
C ARG A 393 23.46 -47.14 -5.04
N GLY A 394 24.36 -47.93 -4.46
CA GLY A 394 25.43 -47.40 -3.60
C GLY A 394 26.50 -46.59 -4.35
N ALA A 395 26.77 -46.91 -5.61
CA ALA A 395 27.64 -46.12 -6.47
C ALA A 395 26.90 -44.91 -7.07
N GLU A 396 25.65 -45.08 -7.47
CA GLU A 396 24.76 -44.02 -7.99
C GLU A 396 24.54 -42.92 -6.95
N GLN A 397 24.22 -43.27 -5.69
CA GLN A 397 24.12 -42.30 -4.60
C GLN A 397 25.44 -41.55 -4.40
N ARG A 398 26.57 -42.26 -4.36
CA ARG A 398 27.90 -41.66 -4.19
C ARG A 398 28.30 -40.76 -5.37
N ILE A 399 27.79 -41.02 -6.58
CA ILE A 399 27.94 -40.11 -7.73
C ILE A 399 27.08 -38.87 -7.51
N GLN A 400 25.81 -39.01 -7.12
CA GLN A 400 24.91 -37.89 -6.82
C GLN A 400 25.45 -36.99 -5.69
N ASP A 401 25.97 -37.58 -4.60
CA ASP A 401 26.57 -36.83 -3.49
C ASP A 401 27.81 -36.02 -3.94
N LEU A 402 28.58 -36.55 -4.90
CA LEU A 402 29.73 -35.87 -5.51
C LEU A 402 29.31 -34.82 -6.55
N GLU A 403 28.20 -35.02 -7.25
CA GLU A 403 27.60 -34.04 -8.16
C GLU A 403 27.00 -32.86 -7.39
N GLU A 404 26.33 -33.09 -6.25
CA GLU A 404 25.91 -32.04 -5.32
C GLU A 404 27.11 -31.26 -4.76
N LEU A 405 28.18 -31.95 -4.34
CA LEU A 405 29.40 -31.29 -3.88
C LEU A 405 30.04 -30.45 -5.00
N LEU A 406 30.11 -30.97 -6.22
CA LEU A 406 30.60 -30.23 -7.37
C LEU A 406 29.75 -28.98 -7.64
N GLN A 407 28.42 -29.08 -7.55
CA GLN A 407 27.53 -27.94 -7.67
C GLN A 407 27.80 -26.89 -6.59
N LEU A 408 27.95 -27.29 -5.32
CA LEU A 408 28.26 -26.36 -4.22
C LEU A 408 29.63 -25.70 -4.40
N LYS A 409 30.63 -26.41 -4.95
CA LYS A 409 31.93 -25.81 -5.31
C LYS A 409 31.86 -24.88 -6.52
N MET A 410 30.92 -25.09 -7.44
CA MET A 410 30.60 -24.12 -8.48
C MET A 410 29.92 -22.87 -7.91
N GLU A 411 28.95 -23.03 -7.00
CA GLU A 411 28.29 -21.92 -6.30
C GLU A 411 29.26 -21.09 -5.44
N GLU A 412 30.21 -21.73 -4.74
CA GLU A 412 31.33 -21.08 -4.02
C GLU A 412 32.16 -20.21 -4.97
N ASN A 413 32.56 -20.77 -6.12
CA ASN A 413 33.29 -20.06 -7.17
C ASN A 413 32.49 -18.92 -7.80
N GLU A 414 31.17 -19.07 -7.94
CA GLU A 414 30.31 -18.02 -8.46
C GLU A 414 30.12 -16.89 -7.47
N GLU A 415 29.87 -17.14 -6.18
CA GLU A 415 29.74 -16.04 -5.21
C GLU A 415 31.08 -15.32 -5.02
N LEU A 416 32.22 -16.02 -5.11
CA LEU A 416 33.55 -15.40 -5.21
C LEU A 416 33.67 -14.45 -6.42
N ARG A 417 33.24 -14.88 -7.61
CA ARG A 417 33.22 -14.01 -8.82
C ARG A 417 32.27 -12.82 -8.63
N ARG A 418 31.04 -13.07 -8.15
CA ARG A 418 30.04 -12.02 -7.87
C ARG A 418 30.57 -11.00 -6.85
N ALA A 419 31.24 -11.44 -5.78
CA ALA A 419 31.88 -10.56 -4.80
C ALA A 419 33.01 -9.72 -5.42
N HIS A 420 33.87 -10.34 -6.24
CA HIS A 420 34.93 -9.63 -6.98
C HIS A 420 34.38 -8.60 -7.97
N ASP A 421 33.33 -8.94 -8.74
CA ASP A 421 32.72 -8.02 -9.68
C ASP A 421 31.95 -6.89 -8.98
N LYS A 422 31.19 -7.15 -7.91
CA LYS A 422 30.62 -6.08 -7.05
C LYS A 422 31.70 -5.15 -6.51
N ARG A 423 32.86 -5.67 -6.08
CA ARG A 423 33.99 -4.86 -5.58
C ARG A 423 34.62 -4.02 -6.70
N ARG A 424 34.75 -4.58 -7.90
CA ARG A 424 35.22 -3.93 -9.13
C ARG A 424 34.25 -2.84 -9.61
N GLU A 425 32.94 -3.08 -9.52
CA GLU A 425 31.89 -2.08 -9.80
C GLU A 425 31.94 -0.93 -8.80
N ARG A 426 32.01 -1.23 -7.49
CA ARG A 426 32.19 -0.22 -6.43
C ARG A 426 33.45 0.64 -6.67
N LEU A 427 34.58 0.00 -7.01
CA LEU A 427 35.82 0.70 -7.37
C LEU A 427 35.66 1.53 -8.66
N SER A 428 35.02 1.00 -9.69
CA SER A 428 34.74 1.70 -10.95
C SER A 428 33.88 2.93 -10.72
N LEU A 429 32.81 2.81 -9.92
CA LEU A 429 31.92 3.91 -9.54
C LEU A 429 32.67 4.99 -8.75
N ILE A 430 33.56 4.61 -7.84
CA ILE A 430 34.43 5.56 -7.12
C ILE A 430 35.39 6.27 -8.09
N GLN A 431 36.00 5.55 -9.03
CA GLN A 431 36.90 6.12 -10.04
C GLN A 431 36.17 7.06 -11.02
N THR A 432 34.96 6.70 -11.47
CA THR A 432 34.15 7.57 -12.35
C THR A 432 33.62 8.78 -11.61
N ASN A 433 33.21 8.65 -10.34
CA ASN A 433 32.82 9.79 -9.50
C ASN A 433 34.01 10.72 -9.23
N TYR A 434 35.19 10.17 -8.91
CA TYR A 434 36.42 10.96 -8.77
C TYR A 434 36.80 11.68 -10.08
N LYS A 435 36.68 11.00 -11.23
CA LYS A 435 36.90 11.61 -12.55
C LYS A 435 35.88 12.73 -12.81
N ALA A 436 34.59 12.50 -12.57
CA ALA A 436 33.54 13.49 -12.74
C ALA A 436 33.77 14.73 -11.86
N VAL A 437 34.09 14.56 -10.56
CA VAL A 437 34.43 15.67 -9.66
C VAL A 437 35.71 16.38 -10.10
N LYS A 438 36.73 15.64 -10.57
CA LYS A 438 37.98 16.20 -11.09
C LYS A 438 37.77 17.01 -12.37
N ASP A 439 36.89 16.55 -13.26
CA ASP A 439 36.59 17.23 -14.52
C ASP A 439 35.62 18.41 -14.31
N GLN A 440 34.67 18.32 -13.36
CA GLN A 440 33.89 19.47 -12.85
C GLN A 440 34.76 20.53 -12.17
N LEU A 441 35.79 20.12 -11.42
CA LEU A 441 36.77 21.05 -10.84
C LEU A 441 37.56 21.76 -11.95
N LYS A 442 38.07 21.03 -12.95
CA LYS A 442 38.70 21.64 -14.14
C LYS A 442 37.76 22.55 -14.92
N GLU A 443 36.46 22.23 -14.99
CA GLU A 443 35.46 23.03 -15.68
C GLU A 443 35.13 24.32 -14.90
N MET A 444 35.07 24.25 -13.57
CA MET A 444 35.10 25.43 -12.72
C MET A 444 36.40 26.24 -12.87
N GLU A 445 37.56 25.61 -12.96
CA GLU A 445 38.84 26.31 -13.15
C GLU A 445 38.89 27.02 -14.53
N LYS A 446 38.46 26.34 -15.61
CA LYS A 446 38.35 26.91 -16.96
C LYS A 446 37.34 28.07 -17.04
N SER A 447 36.18 27.93 -16.40
CA SER A 447 35.17 29.00 -16.34
C SER A 447 35.56 30.16 -15.40
N ASN A 448 36.59 29.99 -14.57
CA ASN A 448 37.27 31.08 -13.85
C ASN A 448 38.52 31.59 -14.61
N GLY A 449 38.55 31.43 -15.94
CA GLY A 449 39.63 31.86 -16.85
C GLY A 449 39.81 33.38 -17.03
N LEU A 450 39.48 34.20 -16.02
CA LEU A 450 39.77 35.63 -15.95
C LEU A 450 40.49 35.96 -14.64
N PRO A 451 41.55 36.79 -14.66
CA PRO A 451 42.42 36.96 -13.51
C PRO A 451 41.73 37.74 -12.37
N GLY A 452 41.64 37.13 -11.19
CA GLY A 452 41.31 37.83 -9.94
C GLY A 452 39.82 37.82 -9.52
N GLY A 453 38.98 37.01 -10.16
CA GLY A 453 37.58 36.83 -9.75
C GLY A 453 37.43 36.16 -8.38
N LYS A 454 37.37 36.93 -7.29
CA LYS A 454 36.85 36.42 -6.01
C LYS A 454 35.38 36.05 -6.21
N LYS A 455 35.04 34.75 -6.11
CA LYS A 455 33.64 34.33 -5.91
C LYS A 455 33.08 35.11 -4.72
N GLN A 456 31.92 35.76 -4.88
CA GLN A 456 31.30 36.52 -3.79
C GLN A 456 31.01 35.59 -2.62
N ARG A 457 31.83 35.71 -1.58
CA ARG A 457 31.48 35.24 -0.24
C ARG A 457 30.32 36.12 0.22
N ALA A 458 29.26 35.52 0.77
CA ALA A 458 28.16 36.27 1.37
C ALA A 458 28.73 37.35 2.31
N GLU A 459 28.21 38.57 2.19
CA GLU A 459 28.89 39.75 2.72
C GLU A 459 29.03 39.67 4.26
N PRO A 460 30.09 40.22 4.88
CA PRO A 460 30.36 40.07 6.32
C PRO A 460 29.33 40.69 7.28
N TRP A 461 28.19 41.17 6.77
CA TRP A 461 26.99 41.51 7.55
C TRP A 461 25.84 40.51 7.37
N GLN A 462 25.73 39.84 6.21
CA GLN A 462 24.79 38.72 6.00
C GLN A 462 25.17 37.54 6.90
N LEU A 463 26.47 37.23 6.97
CA LEU A 463 27.04 36.20 7.86
C LEU A 463 27.12 36.61 9.36
N ARG A 464 26.45 37.70 9.80
CA ARG A 464 26.34 38.06 11.23
C ARG A 464 25.05 37.61 11.89
N GLN A 465 24.05 37.21 11.11
CA GLN A 465 22.74 36.82 11.63
C GLN A 465 22.68 35.31 11.96
N GLU A 466 23.55 34.53 11.35
CA GLU A 466 23.84 33.14 11.67
C GLU A 466 25.21 33.05 12.36
N ASN A 467 25.38 32.12 13.30
CA ASN A 467 26.68 31.84 13.90
C ASN A 467 27.57 31.14 12.86
N SER A 468 28.33 31.89 12.06
CA SER A 468 29.14 31.35 10.95
C SER A 468 30.01 30.17 11.38
N ASP A 469 30.61 30.26 12.55
CA ASP A 469 31.53 29.23 13.06
C ASP A 469 30.76 27.99 13.53
N ALA A 470 29.51 28.14 14.00
CA ALA A 470 28.63 27.02 14.24
C ALA A 470 28.21 26.35 12.92
N VAL A 471 27.84 27.12 11.89
CA VAL A 471 27.51 26.57 10.56
C VAL A 471 28.70 25.85 9.93
N TRP A 472 29.93 26.37 10.09
CA TRP A 472 31.14 25.66 9.65
C TRP A 472 31.45 24.42 10.50
N ASN A 473 31.20 24.44 11.81
CA ASN A 473 31.36 23.28 12.68
C ASN A 473 30.31 22.19 12.38
N GLU A 474 29.05 22.55 12.16
CA GLU A 474 28.00 21.63 11.72
C GLU A 474 28.27 21.07 10.32
N LEU A 475 28.70 21.90 9.37
CA LEU A 475 29.08 21.42 8.04
C LEU A 475 30.33 20.52 8.09
N ALA A 476 31.29 20.80 8.97
CA ALA A 476 32.45 19.94 9.19
C ALA A 476 32.06 18.64 9.91
N TYR A 477 31.15 18.70 10.89
CA TYR A 477 30.60 17.55 11.59
C TYR A 477 29.83 16.65 10.62
N LEU A 478 28.85 17.19 9.89
CA LEU A 478 28.08 16.49 8.87
C LEU A 478 28.99 15.93 7.76
N LYS A 479 30.03 16.65 7.33
CA LYS A 479 31.01 16.14 6.37
C LYS A 479 31.86 14.99 6.93
N ASN A 480 32.26 15.07 8.20
CA ASN A 480 33.01 14.02 8.88
C ASN A 480 32.13 12.79 9.16
N SER A 481 30.89 12.98 9.58
CA SER A 481 29.90 11.92 9.80
C SER A 481 29.49 11.27 8.47
N ASN A 482 29.27 12.04 7.41
CA ASN A 482 29.02 11.50 6.07
C ASN A 482 30.25 10.72 5.54
N ARG A 483 31.48 11.21 5.78
CA ARG A 483 32.71 10.47 5.47
C ARG A 483 32.84 9.18 6.28
N LYS A 484 32.51 9.20 7.58
CA LYS A 484 32.46 8.01 8.44
C LYS A 484 31.45 7.01 7.92
N LEU A 485 30.18 7.42 7.77
CA LEU A 485 29.09 6.60 7.22
C LEU A 485 29.41 6.06 5.82
N SER A 486 30.18 6.78 5.00
CA SER A 486 30.63 6.28 3.68
C SER A 486 31.71 5.20 3.79
N ILE A 487 32.60 5.29 4.79
CA ILE A 487 33.63 4.26 5.08
C ILE A 487 32.99 3.06 5.76
N GLU A 488 32.12 3.28 6.75
CA GLU A 488 31.35 2.26 7.47
C GLU A 488 30.43 1.51 6.49
N LYS A 489 29.73 2.20 5.59
CA LYS A 489 28.96 1.57 4.51
C LYS A 489 29.85 0.72 3.59
N ALA A 490 30.99 1.25 3.13
CA ALA A 490 31.88 0.49 2.27
C ALA A 490 32.45 -0.76 2.97
N GLY A 491 32.78 -0.64 4.27
CA GLY A 491 33.19 -1.76 5.13
C GLY A 491 32.10 -2.81 5.27
N LEU A 492 30.88 -2.43 5.66
CA LEU A 492 29.73 -3.33 5.76
C LEU A 492 29.39 -4.00 4.42
N GLU A 493 29.55 -3.31 3.28
CA GLU A 493 29.40 -3.91 1.96
C GLU A 493 30.54 -4.87 1.58
N GLU A 494 31.77 -4.69 2.10
CA GLU A 494 32.85 -5.69 1.97
C GLU A 494 32.64 -6.87 2.93
N GLU A 495 32.23 -6.64 4.18
CA GLU A 495 31.88 -7.66 5.16
C GLU A 495 30.71 -8.55 4.68
N LEU A 496 29.65 -7.96 4.13
CA LEU A 496 28.52 -8.73 3.58
C LEU A 496 28.91 -9.59 2.37
N ASP A 497 29.80 -9.12 1.49
CA ASP A 497 30.28 -9.95 0.37
C ASP A 497 31.29 -11.02 0.86
N MET A 498 32.11 -10.74 1.88
CA MET A 498 32.95 -11.76 2.53
C MET A 498 32.11 -12.83 3.24
N LEU A 499 31.06 -12.45 3.97
CA LEU A 499 30.16 -13.38 4.68
C LEU A 499 29.34 -14.25 3.70
N ARG A 500 28.97 -13.73 2.53
CA ARG A 500 28.34 -14.54 1.46
C ARG A 500 29.29 -15.61 0.91
N VAL A 501 30.53 -15.23 0.64
CA VAL A 501 31.60 -16.15 0.20
C VAL A 501 31.89 -17.19 1.28
N GLN A 502 32.08 -16.76 2.53
CA GLN A 502 32.30 -17.65 3.67
C GLN A 502 31.14 -18.64 3.81
N ALA A 503 29.89 -18.19 3.83
CA ALA A 503 28.74 -19.07 3.93
C ALA A 503 28.58 -20.04 2.75
N ALA A 504 29.09 -19.71 1.55
CA ALA A 504 29.11 -20.65 0.42
C ALA A 504 30.21 -21.71 0.59
N MET A 505 31.41 -21.30 1.01
CA MET A 505 32.51 -22.19 1.35
C MET A 505 32.17 -23.10 2.56
N ASP A 506 31.43 -22.58 3.56
CA ASP A 506 30.94 -23.34 4.71
C ASP A 506 29.93 -24.42 4.27
N ARG A 507 28.99 -24.10 3.38
CA ARG A 507 28.07 -25.12 2.81
C ARG A 507 28.82 -26.22 2.06
N ALA A 508 29.82 -25.85 1.26
CA ALA A 508 30.63 -26.82 0.52
C ALA A 508 31.49 -27.69 1.46
N THR A 509 32.19 -27.08 2.42
CA THR A 509 33.03 -27.80 3.39
C THR A 509 32.23 -28.67 4.37
N VAL A 510 31.03 -28.25 4.79
CA VAL A 510 30.12 -29.12 5.55
C VAL A 510 29.71 -30.36 4.73
N LYS A 511 29.46 -30.20 3.43
CA LYS A 511 29.18 -31.35 2.53
C LYS A 511 30.42 -32.22 2.29
N GLU A 512 31.62 -31.65 2.19
CA GLU A 512 32.89 -32.41 2.18
C GLU A 512 33.06 -33.23 3.47
N LEU A 513 32.81 -32.63 4.63
CA LEU A 513 32.89 -33.29 5.93
C LEU A 513 31.82 -34.38 6.11
N HIS A 514 30.58 -34.15 5.66
CA HIS A 514 29.53 -35.17 5.63
C HIS A 514 29.91 -36.34 4.72
N LEU A 515 30.49 -36.08 3.54
CA LEU A 515 31.03 -37.12 2.67
C LEU A 515 32.18 -37.89 3.35
N CYS A 516 33.11 -37.22 4.03
CA CYS A 516 34.17 -37.88 4.79
C CYS A 516 33.61 -38.77 5.91
N LEU A 517 32.68 -38.27 6.72
CA LEU A 517 32.06 -39.04 7.81
C LEU A 517 31.21 -40.20 7.30
N ALA A 518 30.50 -40.04 6.17
CA ALA A 518 29.77 -41.13 5.52
C ALA A 518 30.72 -42.20 4.96
N ASN A 519 31.88 -41.81 4.44
CA ASN A 519 32.94 -42.73 4.02
C ASN A 519 33.55 -43.47 5.20
N GLU A 520 33.90 -42.78 6.28
CA GLU A 520 34.42 -43.41 7.51
C GLU A 520 33.40 -44.39 8.11
N HIS A 521 32.11 -44.01 8.16
CA HIS A 521 31.03 -44.90 8.59
C HIS A 521 30.87 -46.12 7.68
N GLN A 522 30.93 -45.94 6.35
CA GLN A 522 30.89 -47.05 5.39
C GLN A 522 32.12 -47.95 5.50
N GLU A 523 33.31 -47.40 5.76
CA GLU A 523 34.52 -48.18 6.05
C GLU A 523 34.45 -48.94 7.37
N LEU A 524 33.89 -48.33 8.43
CA LEU A 524 33.68 -48.99 9.72
C LEU A 524 32.69 -50.13 9.59
N LEU A 525 31.59 -49.96 8.83
CA LEU A 525 30.67 -51.05 8.50
C LEU A 525 31.37 -52.19 7.74
N HIS A 526 32.22 -51.88 6.74
CA HIS A 526 33.00 -52.91 6.05
C HIS A 526 33.98 -53.62 6.99
N LYS A 527 34.71 -52.89 7.86
CA LYS A 527 35.65 -53.46 8.84
C LYS A 527 34.94 -54.37 9.84
N VAL A 528 33.77 -53.96 10.35
CA VAL A 528 32.93 -54.81 11.23
C VAL A 528 32.45 -56.06 10.49
N VAL A 529 32.06 -55.97 9.22
CA VAL A 529 31.66 -57.13 8.41
C VAL A 529 32.83 -58.07 8.12
N GLU A 530 34.04 -57.56 7.86
CA GLU A 530 35.25 -58.38 7.72
C GLU A 530 35.64 -59.06 9.04
N GLU A 531 35.61 -58.34 10.18
CA GLU A 531 35.87 -58.91 11.50
C GLU A 531 34.88 -60.03 11.86
N HIS A 532 33.61 -59.92 11.46
CA HIS A 532 32.62 -60.99 11.65
C HIS A 532 32.82 -62.22 10.74
N GLN A 533 33.58 -62.12 9.66
CA GLN A 533 33.94 -63.28 8.82
C GLN A 533 35.16 -64.05 9.36
N VAL A 534 36.02 -63.44 10.17
CA VAL A 534 37.22 -64.08 10.74
C VAL A 534 36.88 -64.87 12.02
N LYS A 535 36.48 -66.13 11.84
CA LYS A 535 36.19 -67.07 12.93
C LYS A 535 37.44 -67.56 13.71
N SER A 536 38.02 -66.76 14.61
CA SER A 536 38.92 -67.32 15.65
C SER A 536 39.20 -66.44 16.88
N SER A 537 38.62 -66.85 18.03
CA SER A 537 39.22 -66.90 19.39
C SER A 537 39.88 -65.68 20.08
N THR A 538 39.54 -65.52 21.37
CA THR A 538 40.24 -64.78 22.45
C THR A 538 39.79 -63.32 22.72
N PRO A 539 38.92 -63.07 23.72
CA PRO A 539 38.46 -61.71 24.05
C PRO A 539 39.48 -60.96 24.92
N LYS A 540 40.23 -60.03 24.32
CA LYS A 540 41.22 -59.22 25.06
C LYS A 540 40.58 -57.93 25.60
N LYS A 541 40.38 -57.87 26.93
CA LYS A 541 39.66 -56.82 27.66
C LYS A 541 40.13 -55.38 27.36
N LEU A 542 39.31 -54.60 26.67
CA LEU A 542 39.51 -53.16 26.40
C LEU A 542 38.87 -52.24 27.47
N PHE A 543 39.07 -52.55 28.76
CA PHE A 543 38.26 -51.93 29.83
C PHE A 543 38.41 -50.40 29.99
N VAL A 544 39.55 -49.81 29.60
CA VAL A 544 39.81 -48.36 29.74
C VAL A 544 39.25 -47.53 28.57
N SER A 545 39.16 -48.10 27.37
CA SER A 545 38.41 -47.45 26.27
C SER A 545 36.91 -47.74 26.38
N SER A 546 36.52 -48.94 26.84
CA SER A 546 35.11 -49.33 27.01
C SER A 546 34.36 -48.36 27.90
N GLU A 547 34.88 -47.94 29.06
CA GLU A 547 34.14 -47.04 29.95
C GLU A 547 33.95 -45.64 29.36
N ARG A 548 34.96 -45.08 28.68
CA ARG A 548 34.83 -43.79 27.97
C ARG A 548 33.91 -43.90 26.75
N MET A 549 33.96 -45.01 26.04
CA MET A 549 33.09 -45.31 24.89
C MET A 549 31.64 -45.52 25.34
N GLU A 550 31.40 -46.22 26.46
CA GLU A 550 30.09 -46.42 27.07
C GLU A 550 29.53 -45.12 27.65
N GLN A 551 30.37 -44.25 28.22
CA GLN A 551 29.99 -42.87 28.56
C GLN A 551 29.61 -42.07 27.30
N SER A 552 30.34 -42.24 26.19
CA SER A 552 29.97 -41.59 24.92
C SER A 552 28.69 -42.15 24.32
N PHE A 553 28.44 -43.46 24.39
CA PHE A 553 27.18 -44.07 23.96
C PHE A 553 26.01 -43.64 24.84
N LYS A 554 26.15 -43.62 26.17
CA LYS A 554 25.14 -43.05 27.08
C LYS A 554 24.88 -41.57 26.82
N LYS A 555 25.87 -40.83 26.30
CA LYS A 555 25.71 -39.43 25.90
C LYS A 555 25.04 -39.27 24.54
N ILE A 556 25.40 -40.11 23.57
CA ILE A 556 24.74 -40.21 22.26
C ILE A 556 23.28 -40.60 22.47
N GLU A 557 22.99 -41.66 23.22
CA GLU A 557 21.63 -42.10 23.57
C GLU A 557 20.83 -41.02 24.32
N GLN A 558 21.47 -40.23 25.19
CA GLN A 558 20.82 -39.06 25.80
C GLN A 558 20.52 -37.95 24.78
N LEU A 559 21.37 -37.76 23.77
CA LEU A 559 21.16 -36.78 22.70
C LEU A 559 20.14 -37.27 21.67
N GLU A 560 20.12 -38.56 21.34
CA GLU A 560 19.12 -39.21 20.48
C GLU A 560 17.73 -39.15 21.13
N ARG A 561 17.61 -39.48 22.43
CA ARG A 561 16.34 -39.31 23.16
C ARG A 561 15.87 -37.84 23.21
N ARG A 562 16.81 -36.89 23.25
CA ARG A 562 16.49 -35.44 23.18
C ARG A 562 16.12 -34.97 21.78
N MET A 563 16.77 -35.54 20.76
CA MET A 563 16.46 -35.31 19.35
C MET A 563 15.06 -35.83 19.05
N MET A 564 14.78 -37.10 19.36
CA MET A 564 13.44 -37.70 19.28
C MET A 564 12.38 -36.88 20.03
N SER A 565 12.64 -36.42 21.27
CA SER A 565 11.66 -35.59 21.99
C SER A 565 11.46 -34.21 21.35
N LEU A 566 12.50 -33.61 20.76
CA LEU A 566 12.39 -32.35 20.01
C LEU A 566 11.67 -32.57 18.67
N ASP A 567 11.94 -33.67 17.98
CA ASP A 567 11.25 -34.06 16.74
C ASP A 567 9.75 -34.28 17.04
N GLU A 568 9.41 -35.02 18.10
CA GLU A 568 8.05 -35.17 18.63
C GLU A 568 7.41 -33.82 19.03
N GLU A 569 8.18 -32.83 19.50
CA GLU A 569 7.70 -31.47 19.73
C GLU A 569 7.48 -30.71 18.40
N THR A 570 8.35 -30.87 17.40
CA THR A 570 8.13 -30.25 16.07
C THR A 570 6.98 -30.88 15.29
N GLU A 571 6.73 -32.18 15.44
CA GLU A 571 5.55 -32.85 14.88
C GLU A 571 4.29 -32.36 15.59
N ARG A 572 4.26 -32.31 16.93
CA ARG A 572 3.12 -31.72 17.68
C ARG A 572 2.86 -30.26 17.29
N LEU A 573 3.91 -29.43 17.16
CA LEU A 573 3.78 -28.04 16.70
C LEU A 573 3.35 -27.95 15.22
N ARG A 574 3.64 -28.96 14.39
CA ARG A 574 3.18 -29.06 13.00
C ARG A 574 1.69 -29.42 12.95
N GLU A 575 1.26 -30.40 13.73
CA GLU A 575 -0.16 -30.74 13.89
C GLU A 575 -0.96 -29.58 14.49
N GLU A 576 -0.43 -28.88 15.50
CA GLU A 576 -1.09 -27.69 16.08
C GLU A 576 -1.20 -26.56 15.05
N LYS A 577 -0.15 -26.32 14.25
CA LYS A 577 -0.19 -25.38 13.13
C LYS A 577 -1.22 -25.80 12.07
N GLU A 578 -1.34 -27.09 11.79
CA GLU A 578 -2.31 -27.63 10.82
C GLU A 578 -3.75 -27.46 11.33
N ARG A 579 -4.03 -27.85 12.58
CA ARG A 579 -5.32 -27.59 13.27
C ARG A 579 -5.67 -26.09 13.34
N LEU A 580 -4.67 -25.22 13.49
CA LEU A 580 -4.85 -23.76 13.45
C LEU A 580 -5.09 -23.22 12.03
N LEU A 581 -4.63 -23.91 10.99
CA LEU A 581 -4.99 -23.60 9.60
C LEU A 581 -6.41 -24.09 9.29
N GLU A 582 -6.77 -25.31 9.67
CA GLU A 582 -8.16 -25.84 9.58
C GLU A 582 -9.14 -24.89 10.28
N ALA A 583 -8.89 -24.54 11.55
CA ALA A 583 -9.74 -23.62 12.31
C ALA A 583 -9.81 -22.20 11.71
N LYS A 584 -8.75 -21.74 11.04
CA LYS A 584 -8.74 -20.48 10.31
C LYS A 584 -9.56 -20.56 9.02
N GLU A 585 -9.51 -21.69 8.30
CA GLU A 585 -10.30 -21.93 7.11
C GLU A 585 -11.78 -22.09 7.46
N ASP A 586 -12.12 -22.82 8.53
CA ASP A 586 -13.47 -22.85 9.10
C ASP A 586 -13.94 -21.45 9.49
N LEU A 587 -13.11 -20.65 10.16
CA LEU A 587 -13.47 -19.26 10.49
C LEU A 587 -13.72 -18.43 9.23
N ALA A 588 -12.92 -18.59 8.18
CA ALA A 588 -13.14 -17.93 6.89
C ALA A 588 -14.46 -18.38 6.21
N HIS A 589 -14.79 -19.67 6.23
CA HIS A 589 -16.08 -20.19 5.74
C HIS A 589 -17.25 -19.65 6.56
N ASN A 590 -17.12 -19.56 7.88
CA ASN A 590 -18.12 -18.96 8.75
C ASN A 590 -18.30 -17.45 8.47
N CYS A 591 -17.22 -16.69 8.29
CA CYS A 591 -17.28 -15.28 7.89
C CYS A 591 -17.93 -15.09 6.51
N ASN A 592 -17.62 -15.94 5.53
CA ASN A 592 -18.24 -15.91 4.21
C ASN A 592 -19.74 -16.24 4.29
N ARG A 593 -20.14 -17.24 5.09
CA ARG A 593 -21.55 -17.59 5.31
C ARG A 593 -22.32 -16.48 6.02
N LEU A 594 -21.72 -15.83 7.02
CA LEU A 594 -22.30 -14.66 7.70
C LEU A 594 -22.42 -13.46 6.75
N LYS A 595 -21.43 -13.22 5.88
CA LYS A 595 -21.51 -12.18 4.85
C LYS A 595 -22.65 -12.44 3.87
N SER A 596 -22.76 -13.65 3.33
CA SER A 596 -23.88 -14.05 2.47
C SER A 596 -25.24 -13.89 3.16
N SER A 597 -25.31 -14.17 4.47
CA SER A 597 -26.52 -13.97 5.27
C SER A 597 -26.86 -12.48 5.46
N LEU A 598 -25.86 -11.61 5.65
CA LEU A 598 -26.05 -10.16 5.73
C LEU A 598 -26.48 -9.55 4.39
N ASP A 599 -25.88 -10.01 3.28
CA ASP A 599 -26.25 -9.54 1.95
C ASP A 599 -27.64 -10.08 1.52
N HIS A 600 -28.05 -11.26 2.01
CA HIS A 600 -29.44 -11.72 1.88
C HIS A 600 -30.43 -10.90 2.74
N LEU A 601 -30.07 -10.54 3.98
CA LEU A 601 -30.90 -9.66 4.81
C LEU A 601 -31.05 -8.27 4.16
N ARG A 602 -29.97 -7.69 3.64
CA ARG A 602 -30.01 -6.42 2.89
C ARG A 602 -30.91 -6.47 1.66
N THR A 603 -30.89 -7.56 0.89
CA THR A 603 -31.81 -7.71 -0.25
C THR A 603 -33.27 -7.86 0.20
N GLN A 604 -33.53 -8.49 1.34
CA GLN A 604 -34.89 -8.51 1.93
C GLN A 604 -35.31 -7.15 2.50
N GLU A 605 -34.39 -6.38 3.08
CA GLU A 605 -34.65 -5.01 3.56
C GLU A 605 -34.94 -4.07 2.39
N ALA A 606 -34.14 -4.11 1.32
CA ALA A 606 -34.36 -3.34 0.10
C ALA A 606 -35.74 -3.62 -0.53
N VAL A 607 -36.13 -4.89 -0.66
CA VAL A 607 -37.46 -5.27 -1.17
C VAL A 607 -38.58 -4.75 -0.27
N ARG A 608 -38.40 -4.73 1.07
CA ARG A 608 -39.40 -4.14 1.98
C ARG A 608 -39.45 -2.62 1.90
N GLU A 609 -38.32 -1.94 1.69
CA GLU A 609 -38.30 -0.50 1.46
C GLU A 609 -38.97 -0.16 0.11
N GLU A 610 -38.80 -0.99 -0.91
CA GLU A 610 -39.49 -0.88 -2.21
C GLU A 610 -41.01 -1.11 -2.07
N GLU A 611 -41.44 -2.17 -1.36
CA GLU A 611 -42.85 -2.44 -1.04
C GLU A 611 -43.51 -1.24 -0.31
N VAL A 612 -42.81 -0.67 0.68
CA VAL A 612 -43.28 0.50 1.44
C VAL A 612 -43.31 1.77 0.59
N GLN A 613 -42.32 1.98 -0.29
CA GLN A 613 -42.31 3.11 -1.23
C GLN A 613 -43.44 3.01 -2.26
N ALA A 614 -43.66 1.84 -2.83
CA ALA A 614 -44.79 1.57 -3.73
C ALA A 614 -46.14 1.80 -3.03
N GLN A 615 -46.28 1.38 -1.77
CA GLN A 615 -47.49 1.63 -0.98
C GLN A 615 -47.68 3.12 -0.66
N ALA A 616 -46.61 3.86 -0.36
CA ALA A 616 -46.65 5.31 -0.14
C ALA A 616 -47.04 6.07 -1.41
N LEU A 617 -46.49 5.71 -2.58
CA LEU A 617 -46.85 6.28 -3.88
C LEU A 617 -48.33 5.99 -4.24
N ALA A 618 -48.83 4.80 -3.91
CA ALA A 618 -50.24 4.46 -4.08
C ALA A 618 -51.16 5.31 -3.19
N GLN A 619 -50.78 5.54 -1.93
CA GLN A 619 -51.51 6.44 -1.02
C GLN A 619 -51.46 7.90 -1.49
N GLU A 620 -50.31 8.38 -1.98
CA GLU A 620 -50.21 9.73 -2.54
C GLU A 620 -51.08 9.89 -3.79
N GLY A 621 -51.15 8.87 -4.64
CA GLY A 621 -52.06 8.81 -5.79
C GLY A 621 -53.54 8.90 -5.37
N GLN A 622 -53.93 8.21 -4.29
CA GLN A 622 -55.27 8.31 -3.72
C GLN A 622 -55.55 9.73 -3.21
N HIS A 623 -54.67 10.31 -2.38
CA HIS A 623 -54.84 11.67 -1.84
C HIS A 623 -54.86 12.74 -2.93
N ARG A 624 -54.04 12.63 -3.99
CA ARG A 624 -54.10 13.50 -5.17
C ARG A 624 -55.47 13.42 -5.86
N SER A 625 -56.09 12.24 -5.93
CA SER A 625 -57.44 12.07 -6.49
C SER A 625 -58.53 12.66 -5.58
N GLU A 626 -58.40 12.53 -4.25
CA GLU A 626 -59.31 13.13 -3.26
C GLU A 626 -59.25 14.67 -3.32
N ILE A 627 -58.04 15.24 -3.43
CA ILE A 627 -57.82 16.67 -3.58
C ILE A 627 -58.53 17.18 -4.84
N MET A 628 -58.33 16.56 -6.01
CA MET A 628 -59.04 16.97 -7.23
C MET A 628 -60.58 16.85 -7.10
N ALA A 629 -61.09 15.84 -6.39
CA ALA A 629 -62.53 15.70 -6.13
C ALA A 629 -63.06 16.80 -5.18
N LEU A 630 -62.27 17.22 -4.19
CA LEU A 630 -62.59 18.33 -3.30
C LEU A 630 -62.51 19.69 -4.02
N GLU A 631 -61.53 19.90 -4.89
CA GLU A 631 -61.44 21.09 -5.76
C GLU A 631 -62.62 21.17 -6.73
N ALA A 632 -63.04 20.05 -7.33
CA ALA A 632 -64.23 20.00 -8.16
C ALA A 632 -65.51 20.37 -7.38
N ARG A 633 -65.66 19.89 -6.14
CA ARG A 633 -66.74 20.29 -5.22
C ARG A 633 -66.66 21.77 -4.83
N LEU A 634 -65.46 22.30 -4.59
CA LEU A 634 -65.25 23.72 -4.29
C LEU A 634 -65.65 24.59 -5.49
N ALA A 635 -65.24 24.22 -6.70
CA ALA A 635 -65.61 24.91 -7.94
C ALA A 635 -67.12 24.83 -8.23
N ALA A 636 -67.80 23.73 -7.88
CA ALA A 636 -69.26 23.63 -7.93
C ALA A 636 -69.92 24.59 -6.92
N SER A 637 -69.45 24.58 -5.66
CA SER A 637 -69.93 25.49 -4.61
C SER A 637 -69.74 26.96 -4.98
N GLN A 638 -68.60 27.34 -5.58
CA GLN A 638 -68.36 28.70 -6.08
C GLN A 638 -69.32 29.07 -7.24
N LYS A 639 -69.64 28.12 -8.14
CA LYS A 639 -70.67 28.29 -9.19
C LYS A 639 -72.08 28.43 -8.62
N GLU A 640 -72.35 27.98 -7.40
CA GLU A 640 -73.63 28.17 -6.71
C GLU A 640 -73.66 29.47 -5.91
N ALA A 641 -72.58 29.79 -5.17
CA ALA A 641 -72.42 31.06 -4.49
C ALA A 641 -72.51 32.26 -5.46
N THR A 642 -72.00 32.14 -6.68
CA THR A 642 -72.14 33.17 -7.72
C THR A 642 -73.57 33.27 -8.30
N LYS A 643 -74.30 32.16 -8.45
CA LYS A 643 -75.74 32.18 -8.78
C LYS A 643 -76.55 32.89 -7.69
N LEU A 644 -76.33 32.52 -6.42
CA LEU A 644 -76.97 33.14 -5.25
C LEU A 644 -76.61 34.63 -5.13
N HIS A 645 -75.36 35.00 -5.41
CA HIS A 645 -74.94 36.41 -5.46
C HIS A 645 -75.68 37.18 -6.56
N HIS A 646 -75.85 36.60 -7.75
CA HIS A 646 -76.62 37.21 -8.84
C HIS A 646 -78.12 37.35 -8.49
N GLN A 647 -78.71 36.37 -7.81
CA GLN A 647 -80.08 36.45 -7.29
C GLN A 647 -80.21 37.55 -6.23
N LEU A 648 -79.28 37.64 -5.27
CA LEU A 648 -79.24 38.73 -4.28
C LEU A 648 -79.05 40.10 -4.94
N LEU A 649 -78.27 40.19 -6.02
CA LEU A 649 -78.09 41.43 -6.77
C LEU A 649 -79.37 41.85 -7.49
N ARG A 650 -80.14 40.89 -8.03
CA ARG A 650 -81.46 41.11 -8.63
C ARG A 650 -82.50 41.55 -7.60
N LEU A 651 -82.62 40.83 -6.48
CA LEU A 651 -83.47 41.22 -5.34
C LEU A 651 -83.10 42.62 -4.81
N ARG A 652 -81.80 42.98 -4.82
CA ARG A 652 -81.34 44.33 -4.43
C ARG A 652 -81.70 45.41 -5.45
N GLN A 653 -81.80 45.09 -6.74
CA GLN A 653 -82.33 45.99 -7.77
C GLN A 653 -83.85 46.14 -7.60
N GLU A 654 -84.59 45.05 -7.40
CA GLU A 654 -86.05 45.05 -7.14
C GLU A 654 -86.41 45.84 -5.88
N LEU A 655 -85.71 45.61 -4.76
CA LEU A 655 -85.84 46.41 -3.54
C LEU A 655 -85.40 47.87 -3.74
N GLY A 656 -84.46 48.14 -4.66
CA GLY A 656 -84.09 49.48 -5.08
C GLY A 656 -85.23 50.20 -5.82
N ILE A 657 -85.90 49.51 -6.74
CA ILE A 657 -87.07 50.00 -7.49
C ILE A 657 -88.25 50.21 -6.54
N LEU A 658 -88.56 49.25 -5.66
CA LEU A 658 -89.62 49.37 -4.64
C LEU A 658 -89.35 50.53 -3.67
N LYS A 659 -88.08 50.72 -3.26
CA LYS A 659 -87.68 51.86 -2.43
C LYS A 659 -87.83 53.19 -3.19
N ALA A 660 -87.41 53.26 -4.45
CA ALA A 660 -87.59 54.45 -5.28
C ALA A 660 -89.08 54.78 -5.50
N ALA A 661 -89.93 53.78 -5.74
CA ALA A 661 -91.38 53.94 -5.85
C ALA A 661 -92.00 54.44 -4.53
N ARG A 662 -91.66 53.82 -3.39
CA ARG A 662 -92.10 54.24 -2.06
C ARG A 662 -91.67 55.68 -1.74
N ASP A 663 -90.44 56.04 -2.07
CA ASP A 663 -89.88 57.36 -1.77
C ASP A 663 -90.45 58.43 -2.75
N PHE A 664 -90.80 58.04 -3.98
CA PHE A 664 -91.60 58.84 -4.92
C PHE A 664 -93.02 59.10 -4.38
N TYR A 665 -93.71 58.08 -3.84
CA TYR A 665 -95.01 58.26 -3.21
C TYR A 665 -94.95 59.10 -1.93
N LYS A 666 -93.91 58.95 -1.10
CA LYS A 666 -93.68 59.80 0.09
C LYS A 666 -93.54 61.29 -0.26
N ASN A 667 -92.89 61.61 -1.38
CA ASN A 667 -92.66 62.99 -1.81
C ASN A 667 -93.92 63.71 -2.35
N ARG A 668 -95.09 63.05 -2.37
CA ARG A 668 -96.36 63.61 -2.86
C ARG A 668 -97.34 64.06 -1.77
N ALA A 669 -96.95 63.99 -0.48
CA ALA A 669 -97.81 64.36 0.65
C ALA A 669 -97.24 65.55 1.46
N PRO A 670 -97.72 66.79 1.23
CA PRO A 670 -97.35 67.96 2.05
C PRO A 670 -98.19 68.02 3.34
N GLY A 671 -97.54 68.17 4.50
CA GLY A 671 -98.19 68.27 5.82
C GLY A 671 -97.45 69.22 6.78
N PRO A 672 -98.09 70.27 7.32
CA PRO A 672 -97.39 71.29 8.12
C PRO A 672 -97.53 71.16 9.66
N VAL A 673 -96.39 71.33 10.35
CA VAL A 673 -96.21 72.10 11.61
C VAL A 673 -96.69 71.51 12.98
N ARG A 674 -95.76 71.61 13.97
CA ARG A 674 -95.89 71.56 15.47
C ARG A 674 -96.12 70.23 16.23
N ALA A 675 -95.02 69.75 16.83
CA ALA A 675 -94.76 69.59 18.28
C ALA A 675 -95.68 68.76 19.23
N GLY A 676 -95.05 67.86 20.02
CA GLY A 676 -95.40 67.69 21.45
C GLY A 676 -95.51 66.27 22.06
N GLY A 677 -94.39 65.67 22.50
CA GLY A 677 -94.37 64.53 23.45
C GLY A 677 -94.83 63.15 22.92
N ILE A 678 -94.71 62.02 23.65
CA ILE A 678 -93.98 61.67 24.89
C ILE A 678 -93.69 60.14 24.84
N ALA A 679 -92.64 59.67 25.54
CA ALA A 679 -92.27 58.25 25.74
C ALA A 679 -91.80 57.46 24.47
N SER A 680 -91.06 56.35 24.58
CA SER A 680 -90.62 55.59 25.77
C SER A 680 -89.11 55.35 25.84
N ASN A 681 -88.62 54.86 26.98
CA ASN A 681 -87.20 54.63 27.28
C ASN A 681 -86.69 53.28 26.73
N ILE A 682 -85.38 53.19 26.49
CA ILE A 682 -84.50 52.12 27.01
C ILE A 682 -83.04 52.60 26.97
N SER A 683 -82.28 52.29 28.03
CA SER A 683 -80.83 52.54 28.16
C SER A 683 -80.06 51.45 27.37
N CYS A 684 -78.82 51.62 26.88
CA CYS A 684 -77.63 51.96 27.66
C CYS A 684 -76.52 52.64 26.82
N LYS A 685 -75.72 53.47 27.49
CA LYS A 685 -74.39 53.93 27.02
C LYS A 685 -73.39 53.82 28.16
N VAL A 686 -72.63 52.73 28.19
CA VAL A 686 -71.34 52.69 28.90
C VAL A 686 -70.28 53.27 27.95
N LYS A 687 -69.38 54.11 28.46
CA LYS A 687 -68.33 54.78 27.67
C LYS A 687 -67.05 54.95 28.47
N PHE A 688 -65.98 54.31 28.00
CA PHE A 688 -64.63 54.88 28.04
C PHE A 688 -64.28 55.22 26.57
N LYS A 689 -64.00 56.47 26.22
CA LYS A 689 -62.83 57.32 26.59
C LYS A 689 -61.51 56.75 26.05
N THR A 690 -61.27 57.00 24.77
CA THR A 690 -59.92 57.35 24.28
C THR A 690 -60.01 58.49 23.28
N THR A 691 -58.91 59.24 23.18
CA THR A 691 -58.88 60.63 22.70
C THR A 691 -58.71 60.73 21.18
N ARG A 692 -59.07 61.90 20.62
CA ARG A 692 -58.81 62.34 19.23
C ARG A 692 -57.33 62.12 18.86
N LEU A 693 -56.95 61.89 17.60
CA LEU A 693 -57.06 62.80 16.43
C LEU A 693 -57.13 62.00 15.10
N ARG A 694 -58.07 62.27 14.20
CA ARG A 694 -58.00 63.21 13.05
C ARG A 694 -57.00 62.77 11.95
N GLY A 695 -57.51 62.32 10.79
CA GLY A 695 -56.75 62.13 9.54
C GLY A 695 -56.53 63.44 8.76
N PRO A 696 -56.57 63.51 7.39
CA PRO A 696 -57.09 62.50 6.43
C PRO A 696 -56.34 62.43 5.05
N LEU A 697 -56.94 61.75 4.04
CA LEU A 697 -56.74 61.94 2.58
C LEU A 697 -55.34 61.56 1.98
N ARG A 698 -55.11 61.35 0.67
CA ARG A 698 -55.95 60.89 -0.49
C ARG A 698 -55.05 60.54 -1.70
N GLN A 699 -55.42 59.52 -2.49
CA GLN A 699 -55.27 59.34 -3.97
C GLN A 699 -55.43 57.82 -4.28
N ARG A 700 -56.17 57.29 -5.27
CA ARG A 700 -56.87 57.80 -6.48
C ARG A 700 -55.91 58.36 -7.55
N SER A 701 -55.73 57.82 -8.76
CA SER A 701 -56.52 56.84 -9.57
C SER A 701 -55.51 55.93 -10.36
N HIS A 702 -55.82 54.96 -11.23
CA HIS A 702 -56.98 54.59 -12.05
C HIS A 702 -57.16 53.05 -11.98
N ARG A 703 -58.35 52.48 -11.81
CA ARG A 703 -59.44 52.26 -12.77
C ARG A 703 -59.03 51.52 -14.07
N THR A 704 -59.29 50.21 -14.10
CA THR A 704 -59.56 49.39 -15.29
C THR A 704 -60.69 49.96 -16.17
N VAL A 705 -60.86 49.43 -17.40
CA VAL A 705 -62.13 48.83 -17.92
C VAL A 705 -62.06 48.63 -19.45
N SER A 706 -61.98 47.34 -19.88
CA SER A 706 -62.78 46.74 -20.99
C SER A 706 -62.57 47.20 -22.46
N PRO A 707 -63.21 46.51 -23.45
CA PRO A 707 -63.43 45.05 -23.58
C PRO A 707 -63.24 44.51 -25.03
N ASN A 708 -63.45 43.19 -25.21
CA ASN A 708 -63.96 42.54 -26.44
C ASN A 708 -63.05 42.56 -27.70
N GLN A 709 -63.22 41.71 -28.73
CA GLN A 709 -63.86 40.38 -28.88
C GLN A 709 -63.30 39.72 -30.16
N ALA A 710 -63.35 38.38 -30.23
CA ALA A 710 -63.04 37.57 -31.43
C ALA A 710 -61.54 37.66 -31.88
N ILE A 711 -60.98 36.76 -32.69
CA ILE A 711 -61.55 35.82 -33.69
C ILE A 711 -61.03 34.37 -33.49
N SER A 712 -61.78 33.40 -34.04
CA SER A 712 -61.60 31.93 -34.12
C SER A 712 -60.23 31.32 -33.77
N TRP A 713 -60.14 30.31 -32.90
CA TRP A 713 -60.69 28.92 -32.99
C TRP A 713 -59.94 27.98 -33.97
N GLN A 714 -59.03 27.17 -33.42
CA GLN A 714 -58.86 25.70 -33.56
C GLN A 714 -57.63 25.35 -32.67
N GLY A 715 -57.54 24.28 -31.88
CA GLY A 715 -58.14 22.93 -31.95
C GLY A 715 -56.98 21.93 -32.12
N ARG A 716 -56.72 20.93 -31.26
CA ARG A 716 -57.54 20.27 -30.22
C ARG A 716 -56.69 19.85 -29.00
N SER A 717 -57.35 19.47 -27.91
CA SER A 717 -56.86 18.52 -26.89
C SER A 717 -56.96 17.06 -27.44
N PRO A 718 -56.19 16.05 -26.95
CA PRO A 718 -56.15 15.67 -25.54
C PRO A 718 -54.78 15.24 -24.94
N SER A 719 -54.75 15.19 -23.61
CA SER A 719 -53.84 14.40 -22.75
C SER A 719 -54.25 12.89 -22.79
N PRO A 720 -53.47 11.89 -22.30
CA PRO A 720 -52.65 11.93 -21.07
C PRO A 720 -51.34 11.10 -21.08
N THR A 721 -50.81 10.84 -19.87
CA THR A 721 -49.74 9.88 -19.48
C THR A 721 -48.31 10.15 -19.99
N LYS A 722 -47.24 9.76 -19.30
CA LYS A 722 -46.93 9.58 -17.85
C LYS A 722 -45.39 9.39 -17.76
N ASP A 723 -44.75 9.68 -16.64
CA ASP A 723 -43.36 9.25 -16.40
C ASP A 723 -43.24 7.72 -16.36
N GLU A 724 -42.17 7.19 -16.97
CA GLU A 724 -41.54 5.89 -16.67
C GLU A 724 -40.12 5.91 -17.26
N TRP A 725 -39.14 6.33 -16.44
CA TRP A 725 -37.70 6.19 -16.69
C TRP A 725 -37.21 5.02 -15.84
N GLU A 726 -37.04 3.84 -16.41
CA GLU A 726 -36.37 2.73 -15.69
C GLU A 726 -35.61 1.79 -16.65
N ASP A 727 -34.32 2.14 -16.80
CA ASP A 727 -33.15 1.27 -16.63
C ASP A 727 -32.84 0.10 -17.62
N MET A 728 -31.58 -0.35 -17.49
CA MET A 728 -30.97 -1.60 -17.97
C MET A 728 -30.85 -1.86 -19.49
N SER A 729 -29.65 -1.51 -19.97
CA SER A 729 -28.56 -2.48 -20.21
C SER A 729 -28.06 -2.77 -21.64
N VAL A 730 -26.74 -2.55 -21.78
CA VAL A 730 -25.74 -3.51 -22.31
C VAL A 730 -25.39 -3.57 -23.81
N ASP A 731 -24.06 -3.52 -24.02
CA ASP A 731 -23.18 -4.03 -25.07
C ASP A 731 -22.82 -3.31 -26.40
N SER A 732 -21.50 -3.38 -26.63
CA SER A 732 -20.74 -3.46 -27.89
C SER A 732 -20.45 -2.22 -28.74
N ASP A 733 -19.20 -1.75 -28.58
CA ASP A 733 -18.20 -1.57 -29.65
C ASP A 733 -18.65 -1.03 -31.02
N SER A 734 -18.22 0.20 -31.30
CA SER A 734 -17.28 0.41 -32.41
C SER A 734 -16.34 1.57 -32.07
N GLY A 735 -15.04 1.34 -32.20
CA GLY A 735 -14.02 2.36 -31.95
C GLY A 735 -13.50 2.96 -33.26
N GLU A 736 -13.01 4.19 -33.20
CA GLU A 736 -12.08 4.71 -34.20
C GLU A 736 -11.00 5.53 -33.49
N GLU A 737 -9.75 5.19 -33.77
CA GLU A 737 -8.60 6.03 -33.41
C GLU A 737 -8.58 7.24 -34.35
N TYR A 738 -8.20 8.43 -33.86
CA TYR A 738 -6.94 9.04 -34.31
C TYR A 738 -6.51 10.26 -33.48
N LEU A 739 -5.21 10.51 -33.59
CA LEU A 739 -4.37 11.56 -33.04
C LEU A 739 -4.98 12.97 -32.94
N ASP A 740 -4.53 13.72 -31.93
CA ASP A 740 -4.11 15.12 -32.14
C ASP A 740 -2.71 15.34 -31.55
N SER A 741 -1.95 16.29 -32.10
CA SER A 741 -0.54 16.50 -31.76
C SER A 741 -0.05 17.93 -32.02
N LEU A 742 0.87 18.36 -31.16
CA LEU A 742 1.71 19.56 -31.25
C LEU A 742 1.07 20.93 -30.89
N ASN A 743 1.58 21.47 -29.78
CA ASN A 743 2.17 22.81 -29.68
C ASN A 743 1.40 24.02 -30.29
N SER A 744 0.93 24.90 -29.41
CA SER A 744 1.13 26.35 -29.59
C SER A 744 1.22 27.07 -28.24
N VAL A 745 2.04 28.13 -28.19
CA VAL A 745 2.25 29.00 -27.02
C VAL A 745 1.80 30.44 -27.39
N PRO A 746 1.92 31.48 -26.54
CA PRO A 746 0.75 32.21 -26.05
C PRO A 746 0.54 33.60 -26.71
N SER A 747 -0.59 34.24 -26.43
CA SER A 747 -0.74 35.71 -26.46
C SER A 747 -1.92 36.19 -25.59
N GLY A 748 -1.99 37.50 -25.33
CA GLY A 748 -2.93 38.15 -24.39
C GLY A 748 -4.42 38.09 -24.78
N THR A 749 -5.34 38.74 -24.05
CA THR A 749 -5.20 40.10 -23.50
C THR A 749 -6.21 40.38 -22.37
N THR A 750 -5.87 41.23 -21.39
CA THR A 750 -6.78 41.72 -20.34
C THR A 750 -7.40 43.08 -20.72
N PRO A 751 -8.61 43.45 -20.24
CA PRO A 751 -8.65 44.42 -19.12
C PRO A 751 -9.90 44.45 -18.19
N TYR A 752 -9.64 44.44 -16.87
CA TYR A 752 -10.07 45.47 -15.88
C TYR A 752 -11.56 45.79 -15.55
N ARG A 753 -11.90 45.73 -14.24
CA ARG A 753 -12.70 46.69 -13.40
C ARG A 753 -13.58 45.95 -12.34
N GLN A 754 -13.12 45.76 -11.09
CA GLN A 754 -13.22 46.68 -9.93
C GLN A 754 -14.64 47.14 -9.50
N HIS A 755 -15.10 46.65 -8.33
CA HIS A 755 -15.78 47.38 -7.23
C HIS A 755 -15.94 46.36 -6.08
N ALA A 756 -15.49 46.49 -4.81
CA ALA A 756 -15.11 47.59 -3.91
C ALA A 756 -16.26 48.19 -3.08
N ASN A 757 -16.35 47.81 -1.79
CA ASN A 757 -17.06 48.54 -0.73
C ASN A 757 -16.27 48.49 0.61
N LYS A 758 -16.56 49.37 1.58
CA LYS A 758 -15.69 49.69 2.73
C LYS A 758 -16.47 50.00 4.03
N LYS A 759 -15.71 50.11 5.14
CA LYS A 759 -16.01 50.70 6.48
C LYS A 759 -16.46 49.66 7.54
N SER A 760 -16.14 49.79 8.83
CA SER A 760 -15.43 50.88 9.55
C SER A 760 -14.51 50.39 10.69
N TYR A 761 -13.69 51.30 11.23
CA TYR A 761 -12.58 51.08 12.17
C TYR A 761 -12.97 51.02 13.66
N ARG A 762 -12.14 50.33 14.47
CA ARG A 762 -11.37 51.02 15.52
C ARG A 762 -10.03 50.34 15.88
N CYS A 763 -9.12 51.15 16.41
CA CYS A 763 -7.73 50.86 16.81
C CYS A 763 -7.63 49.97 18.08
N SER A 764 -6.50 49.38 18.49
CA SER A 764 -5.20 48.99 17.88
C SER A 764 -4.30 48.44 19.00
N LEU A 765 -3.45 47.42 18.76
CA LEU A 765 -2.08 47.30 19.33
C LEU A 765 -1.37 45.97 18.96
N ILE A 766 -0.04 46.00 19.07
CA ILE A 766 0.94 44.89 19.12
C ILE A 766 1.18 44.10 17.82
N SER A 767 2.47 43.90 17.52
CA SER A 767 2.99 43.17 16.36
C SER A 767 3.05 41.66 16.63
N ASN A 768 2.48 40.84 15.75
CA ASN A 768 2.80 39.41 15.73
C ASN A 768 4.12 39.15 14.99
N ARG A 769 4.92 38.24 15.56
CA ARG A 769 6.17 37.73 15.01
C ARG A 769 6.13 36.20 15.08
N GLU A 770 5.53 35.60 14.05
CA GLU A 770 5.64 34.18 13.74
C GLU A 770 6.90 34.01 12.86
N ALA A 771 7.93 33.23 13.18
CA ALA A 771 8.12 32.18 14.19
C ALA A 771 7.23 30.93 13.97
N PRO A 772 7.57 30.08 12.98
CA PRO A 772 7.08 28.70 12.98
C PRO A 772 7.69 27.96 14.18
N ALA A 773 6.84 27.27 14.95
CA ALA A 773 7.29 26.34 15.97
C ALA A 773 7.71 25.00 15.34
N ALA A 774 8.60 24.29 16.01
CA ALA A 774 8.83 22.87 15.80
C ALA A 774 9.05 22.21 17.16
N GLU A 775 8.15 21.30 17.53
CA GLU A 775 8.26 20.49 18.74
C GLU A 775 9.34 19.40 18.55
N SER A 776 10.08 18.92 19.54
CA SER A 776 9.81 18.70 20.97
C SER A 776 8.96 17.46 21.30
N ASN A 777 9.36 16.27 20.80
CA ASN A 777 9.42 15.03 21.60
C ASN A 777 10.40 14.03 20.91
N ARG A 778 11.18 13.12 21.52
CA ARG A 778 11.63 12.77 22.91
C ARG A 778 11.43 11.25 23.17
N LYS A 779 12.46 10.62 23.75
CA LYS A 779 12.68 9.19 24.13
C LYS A 779 13.56 8.44 23.09
N GLN A 780 14.72 7.82 23.43
CA GLN A 780 15.13 6.88 24.51
C GLN A 780 14.72 5.42 24.21
N LEU A 781 15.54 4.38 24.47
CA LEU A 781 16.97 4.28 24.82
C LEU A 781 17.40 2.79 24.72
N HIS A 782 18.66 2.47 24.40
CA HIS A 782 19.43 1.58 25.28
C HIS A 782 20.95 1.78 25.16
N VAL A 783 21.66 1.29 26.18
CA VAL A 783 23.11 1.36 26.40
C VAL A 783 23.67 -0.06 26.52
N LEU A 784 24.98 -0.23 26.28
CA LEU A 784 25.74 -1.39 26.74
C LEU A 784 27.05 -0.91 27.36
N ALA A 785 27.13 -0.97 28.69
CA ALA A 785 28.34 -0.84 29.50
C ALA A 785 28.08 -1.53 30.85
N GLN A 786 29.10 -2.20 31.36
CA GLN A 786 29.08 -3.14 32.50
C GLN A 786 28.74 -2.53 33.87
N ASP A 787 28.24 -3.43 34.75
CA ASP A 787 28.51 -3.62 36.19
C ASP A 787 28.45 -2.38 37.13
N ASP A 788 27.78 -2.40 38.29
CA ASP A 788 27.80 -3.48 39.30
C ASP A 788 26.53 -3.54 40.21
N GLU A 789 26.43 -4.63 40.98
CA GLU A 789 25.57 -4.96 42.13
C GLU A 789 24.15 -4.33 42.31
N GLN A 790 23.14 -5.20 42.42
CA GLN A 790 21.82 -4.88 42.99
C GLN A 790 21.76 -5.18 44.50
N HIS A 791 21.24 -4.24 45.29
CA HIS A 791 20.66 -4.55 46.61
C HIS A 791 19.43 -3.65 46.90
N GLU A 792 18.28 -4.13 46.46
CA GLU A 792 16.93 -3.77 46.95
C GLU A 792 16.72 -4.30 48.41
N PRO A 793 15.57 -4.08 49.12
CA PRO A 793 14.33 -3.40 48.71
C PRO A 793 13.66 -2.45 49.75
N TRP A 794 12.44 -1.97 49.41
CA TRP A 794 11.27 -1.62 50.27
C TRP A 794 10.89 -0.14 50.57
N GLU A 795 9.89 0.32 49.79
CA GLU A 795 8.55 0.80 50.24
C GLU A 795 8.19 2.25 50.70
N ARG A 796 6.94 2.60 50.32
CA ARG A 796 5.88 3.33 51.07
C ARG A 796 6.16 4.71 51.69
N GLY A 797 5.49 5.76 51.18
CA GLY A 797 5.47 7.07 51.88
C GLY A 797 4.67 8.23 51.24
N THR A 798 3.34 8.16 51.16
CA THR A 798 2.51 9.30 50.71
C THR A 798 2.24 10.32 51.84
N ARG A 799 3.01 11.42 51.87
CA ARG A 799 2.74 12.76 52.46
C ARG A 799 3.86 13.70 51.99
N GLY A 800 3.70 15.02 51.90
CA GLY A 800 2.55 15.86 52.20
C GLY A 800 3.03 17.26 52.62
N GLU A 801 2.33 18.30 52.13
CA GLU A 801 2.44 19.71 52.53
C GLU A 801 3.70 20.54 52.13
N GLU A 802 3.39 21.67 51.48
CA GLU A 802 3.93 23.03 51.68
C GLU A 802 5.06 23.22 52.71
N LYS A 803 6.10 24.02 52.45
CA LYS A 803 5.99 25.49 52.25
C LYS A 803 7.22 26.09 51.54
N LYS A 804 7.08 27.35 51.12
CA LYS A 804 8.18 28.25 50.70
C LYS A 804 9.16 28.47 51.87
N TRP A 805 10.43 28.79 51.56
CA TRP A 805 11.11 30.03 52.04
C TRP A 805 12.43 30.27 51.27
N LYS A 806 13.09 31.42 51.46
CA LYS A 806 14.16 31.95 50.58
C LYS A 806 15.48 32.25 51.29
N ARG A 807 16.59 31.79 50.66
CA ARG A 807 17.93 32.43 50.56
C ARG A 807 18.86 32.55 51.81
N LYS A 808 20.17 32.57 51.48
CA LYS A 808 21.38 32.86 52.28
C LYS A 808 21.76 31.75 53.28
N ARG A 809 22.91 31.03 53.21
CA ARG A 809 24.31 31.25 52.75
C ARG A 809 25.24 31.90 53.79
N MET A 810 26.07 31.07 54.45
CA MET A 810 27.56 31.10 54.57
C MET A 810 28.01 29.67 55.00
N LEU A 811 29.00 29.02 54.36
CA LEU A 811 30.46 29.09 54.58
C LEU A 811 30.88 28.68 56.01
N MET A 812 31.84 27.76 56.26
CA MET A 812 33.08 27.42 55.52
C MET A 812 33.58 25.96 55.75
N LYS A 813 34.64 25.55 55.01
CA LYS A 813 35.37 24.24 55.00
C LYS A 813 34.61 23.10 54.28
N THR A 814 35.19 22.29 53.39
CA THR A 814 36.58 21.79 53.23
C THR A 814 37.11 21.74 51.78
N GLN A 815 38.43 21.44 51.64
CA GLN A 815 39.20 20.96 50.47
C GLN A 815 39.28 21.81 49.17
N HIS A 816 40.53 22.07 48.74
CA HIS A 816 40.87 22.76 47.49
C HIS A 816 41.18 21.78 46.35
N CYS A 817 40.22 21.55 45.45
CA CYS A 817 40.44 20.81 44.20
C CYS A 817 40.06 21.66 42.98
N SER A 818 40.77 22.78 42.74
CA SER A 818 40.42 23.72 41.66
C SER A 818 41.57 24.50 41.00
N SER A 819 42.79 24.51 41.58
CA SER A 819 43.92 25.25 40.98
C SER A 819 44.61 24.48 39.86
N SER A 820 44.96 23.21 40.13
CA SER A 820 45.69 22.33 39.21
C SER A 820 44.96 22.12 37.88
N SER A 821 43.65 21.85 37.91
CA SER A 821 42.85 21.65 36.69
C SER A 821 42.74 22.91 35.83
N LEU A 822 42.71 24.10 36.45
CA LEU A 822 42.66 25.37 35.73
C LEU A 822 44.03 25.72 35.12
N GLN A 823 45.11 25.50 35.87
CA GLN A 823 46.48 25.66 35.34
C GLN A 823 46.78 24.64 34.23
N GLN A 824 46.47 23.36 34.41
CA GLN A 824 46.60 22.34 33.36
C GLN A 824 45.76 22.67 32.11
N ARG A 825 44.58 23.29 32.28
CA ARG A 825 43.75 23.78 31.16
C ARG A 825 44.40 24.97 30.45
N ILE A 826 45.00 25.91 31.18
CA ILE A 826 45.75 27.03 30.59
C ILE A 826 46.98 26.50 29.84
N GLU A 827 47.77 25.61 30.43
CA GLU A 827 48.97 25.05 29.79
C GLU A 827 48.64 24.16 28.59
N SER A 828 47.55 23.37 28.63
CA SER A 828 47.11 22.58 27.47
C SER A 828 46.56 23.46 26.35
N LEU A 829 45.84 24.53 26.65
CA LEU A 829 45.47 25.56 25.66
C LEU A 829 46.70 26.25 25.08
N GLN A 830 47.70 26.58 25.90
CA GLN A 830 48.96 27.18 25.44
C GLN A 830 49.72 26.23 24.50
N ARG A 831 49.90 24.96 24.89
CA ARG A 831 50.50 23.90 24.04
C ARG A 831 49.72 23.75 22.73
N HIS A 832 48.39 23.77 22.77
CA HIS A 832 47.56 23.64 21.57
C HIS A 832 47.68 24.86 20.64
N ILE A 833 47.73 26.08 21.20
CA ILE A 833 48.00 27.32 20.46
C ILE A 833 49.38 27.27 19.79
N ASP A 834 50.41 26.77 20.48
CA ASP A 834 51.77 26.71 19.93
C ASP A 834 51.94 25.58 18.90
N ILE A 835 51.23 24.45 19.03
CA ILE A 835 51.08 23.41 17.99
C ILE A 835 50.35 23.97 16.75
N LEU A 836 49.29 24.75 16.93
CA LEU A 836 48.59 25.40 15.82
C LEU A 836 49.48 26.48 15.16
N ARG A 837 50.40 27.11 15.90
CA ARG A 837 51.39 28.06 15.37
C ARG A 837 52.52 27.37 14.62
N SER A 838 53.01 26.20 15.04
CA SER A 838 53.99 25.43 14.25
C SER A 838 53.35 24.88 12.98
N ALA A 839 52.23 24.16 13.08
CA ALA A 839 51.51 23.62 11.93
C ALA A 839 51.15 24.71 10.89
N ARG A 840 50.83 25.94 11.33
CA ARG A 840 50.64 27.09 10.42
C ARG A 840 51.93 27.55 9.73
N LYS A 841 53.09 27.53 10.40
CA LYS A 841 54.39 27.82 9.78
C LYS A 841 54.75 26.75 8.75
N ASP A 842 54.58 25.48 9.11
CA ASP A 842 54.95 24.33 8.29
C ASP A 842 54.08 24.25 7.02
N ALA A 843 52.77 24.48 7.16
CA ALA A 843 51.87 24.62 6.02
C ALA A 843 52.23 25.81 5.11
N VAL A 844 52.73 26.92 5.67
CA VAL A 844 53.22 28.08 4.88
C VAL A 844 54.55 27.80 4.18
N LEU A 845 55.43 26.98 4.77
CA LEU A 845 56.68 26.52 4.12
C LEU A 845 56.37 25.55 2.98
N SER A 846 55.56 24.52 3.22
CA SER A 846 55.11 23.59 2.18
C SER A 846 54.37 24.31 1.04
N ALA A 847 53.49 25.26 1.36
CA ALA A 847 52.82 26.10 0.36
C ALA A 847 53.74 27.09 -0.36
N ARG A 848 54.99 27.32 0.09
CA ARG A 848 56.03 28.05 -0.64
C ARG A 848 56.87 27.10 -1.50
N GLU A 849 57.14 25.89 -1.03
CA GLU A 849 57.86 24.85 -1.77
C GLU A 849 57.06 24.34 -2.97
N LEU A 850 55.76 24.07 -2.79
CA LEU A 850 54.85 23.73 -3.90
C LEU A 850 54.75 24.86 -4.94
N ARG A 851 54.85 26.13 -4.53
CA ARG A 851 54.94 27.27 -5.46
C ARG A 851 56.25 27.24 -6.25
N ARG A 852 57.40 27.11 -5.59
CA ARG A 852 58.71 26.96 -6.26
C ARG A 852 58.78 25.73 -7.18
N ALA A 853 58.09 24.64 -6.84
CA ALA A 853 57.97 23.46 -7.68
C ALA A 853 57.15 23.75 -8.94
N ASN A 854 55.97 24.39 -8.80
CA ASN A 854 55.15 24.82 -9.93
C ASN A 854 55.87 25.85 -10.82
N GLU A 855 56.61 26.81 -10.24
CA GLU A 855 57.46 27.77 -10.95
C GLU A 855 58.51 27.06 -11.80
N LYS A 856 59.21 26.05 -11.24
CA LYS A 856 60.18 25.22 -11.98
C LYS A 856 59.53 24.41 -13.11
N ILE A 857 58.39 23.76 -12.84
CA ILE A 857 57.65 22.98 -13.85
C ILE A 857 57.16 23.89 -14.99
N THR A 858 56.70 25.10 -14.67
CA THR A 858 56.27 26.10 -15.67
C THR A 858 57.44 26.56 -16.53
N ALA A 859 58.60 26.85 -15.93
CA ALA A 859 59.82 27.19 -16.67
C ALA A 859 60.30 26.04 -17.59
N GLN A 860 60.21 24.79 -17.12
CA GLN A 860 60.51 23.61 -17.94
C GLN A 860 59.54 23.45 -19.11
N LEU A 861 58.24 23.63 -18.87
CA LEU A 861 57.20 23.55 -19.91
C LEU A 861 57.38 24.64 -20.97
N ASN A 862 57.71 25.87 -20.57
CA ASN A 862 58.03 26.96 -21.49
C ASN A 862 59.25 26.62 -22.35
N SER A 863 60.37 26.17 -21.75
CA SER A 863 61.58 25.80 -22.51
C SER A 863 61.35 24.61 -23.47
N LEU A 864 60.51 23.64 -23.09
CA LEU A 864 60.10 22.55 -23.98
C LEU A 864 59.20 23.05 -25.12
N THR A 865 58.36 24.05 -24.87
CA THR A 865 57.50 24.69 -25.88
C THR A 865 58.34 25.48 -26.89
N GLU A 866 59.34 26.25 -26.42
CA GLU A 866 60.31 26.96 -27.27
C GLU A 866 61.14 25.99 -28.14
N LYS A 867 61.59 24.87 -27.58
CA LYS A 867 62.25 23.78 -28.32
C LYS A 867 61.34 23.13 -29.35
N LEU A 868 60.06 22.97 -29.05
CA LEU A 868 59.07 22.46 -30.02
C LEU A 868 58.79 23.47 -31.14
N CYS A 869 58.73 24.77 -30.84
CA CYS A 869 58.55 25.83 -31.83
C CYS A 869 59.76 25.98 -32.76
N SER A 870 60.98 26.00 -32.22
CA SER A 870 62.21 26.03 -33.02
C SER A 870 62.40 24.75 -33.84
N SER A 871 62.04 23.58 -33.30
CA SER A 871 62.00 22.32 -34.07
C SER A 871 61.01 22.39 -35.23
N LYS A 872 59.79 22.90 -35.02
CA LYS A 872 58.80 23.12 -36.09
C LYS A 872 59.31 24.08 -37.17
N GLN A 873 59.97 25.18 -36.78
CA GLN A 873 60.58 26.12 -37.73
C GLN A 873 61.71 25.49 -38.53
N LEU A 874 62.55 24.66 -37.91
CA LEU A 874 63.60 23.90 -38.60
C LEU A 874 63.00 22.90 -39.60
N THR A 875 61.97 22.12 -39.20
CA THR A 875 61.26 21.21 -40.10
C THR A 875 60.63 21.97 -41.28
N GLN A 876 60.00 23.11 -41.02
CA GLN A 876 59.40 23.95 -42.07
C GLN A 876 60.46 24.44 -43.06
N LYS A 877 61.62 24.90 -42.57
CA LYS A 877 62.74 25.29 -43.43
C LYS A 877 63.29 24.11 -44.24
N LEU A 878 63.53 22.95 -43.62
CA LEU A 878 63.97 21.75 -44.33
C LEU A 878 62.95 21.31 -45.41
N THR A 879 61.66 21.55 -45.18
CA THR A 879 60.60 21.27 -46.16
C THR A 879 60.65 22.26 -47.34
N SER A 880 60.89 23.55 -47.10
CA SER A 880 61.07 24.54 -48.19
C SER A 880 62.38 24.34 -48.96
N ASP A 881 63.46 23.98 -48.28
CA ASP A 881 64.77 23.71 -48.89
C ASP A 881 64.67 22.45 -49.78
N LEU A 882 63.97 21.40 -49.32
CA LEU A 882 63.71 20.18 -50.09
C LEU A 882 62.82 20.45 -51.31
N ALA A 883 61.77 21.26 -51.18
CA ALA A 883 60.95 21.70 -52.32
C ALA A 883 61.77 22.52 -53.34
N GLY A 884 62.72 23.32 -52.88
CA GLY A 884 63.69 24.03 -53.74
C GLY A 884 64.61 23.07 -54.51
N MET A 885 65.14 22.04 -53.84
CA MET A 885 65.93 20.98 -54.49
C MET A 885 65.09 20.17 -55.49
N GLU A 886 63.81 19.89 -55.19
CA GLU A 886 62.91 19.20 -56.12
C GLU A 886 62.60 20.05 -57.36
N GLN A 887 62.50 21.38 -57.20
CA GLN A 887 62.33 22.30 -58.31
C GLN A 887 63.60 22.39 -59.17
N GLN A 888 64.80 22.42 -58.56
CA GLN A 888 66.07 22.33 -59.29
C GLN A 888 66.21 20.99 -60.05
N LYS A 889 65.80 19.87 -59.42
CA LYS A 889 65.74 18.57 -60.09
C LYS A 889 64.87 18.62 -61.34
N LYS A 890 63.67 19.22 -61.28
CA LYS A 890 62.77 19.37 -62.43
C LYS A 890 63.37 20.22 -63.55
N VAL A 891 64.16 21.25 -63.22
CA VAL A 891 64.91 22.04 -64.22
C VAL A 891 65.99 21.17 -64.89
N LEU A 892 66.79 20.43 -64.12
CA LEU A 892 67.82 19.52 -64.65
C LEU A 892 67.23 18.35 -65.47
N GLU A 893 66.06 17.84 -65.08
CA GLU A 893 65.30 16.85 -65.85
C GLU A 893 64.79 17.45 -67.17
N MET A 894 64.27 18.69 -67.16
CA MET A 894 63.86 19.39 -68.38
C MET A 894 65.04 19.72 -69.30
N GLU A 895 66.19 20.12 -68.75
CA GLU A 895 67.44 20.31 -69.52
C GLU A 895 67.91 18.99 -70.13
N LEU A 896 67.89 17.88 -69.38
CA LEU A 896 68.20 16.54 -69.91
C LEU A 896 67.25 16.13 -71.04
N GLU A 897 65.95 16.43 -70.93
CA GLU A 897 64.98 16.17 -71.98
C GLU A 897 65.21 17.06 -73.21
N GLN A 898 65.63 18.31 -73.05
CA GLN A 898 66.06 19.17 -74.17
C GLN A 898 67.32 18.62 -74.85
N TRP A 899 68.35 18.21 -74.09
CA TRP A 899 69.52 17.54 -74.65
C TRP A 899 69.15 16.24 -75.38
N ARG A 900 68.17 15.48 -74.88
CA ARG A 900 67.66 14.27 -75.54
C ARG A 900 66.93 14.59 -76.85
N GLN A 901 66.15 15.67 -76.90
CA GLN A 901 65.44 16.13 -78.10
C GLN A 901 66.40 16.68 -79.18
N VAL A 902 67.47 17.37 -78.79
CA VAL A 902 68.52 17.87 -79.71
C VAL A 902 69.32 16.72 -80.36
N SER A 903 69.35 15.54 -79.74
CA SER A 903 70.24 14.45 -80.13
C SER A 903 69.74 13.52 -81.25
N PHE A 904 68.44 13.48 -81.58
CA PHE A 904 67.88 12.54 -82.57
C PHE A 904 66.61 13.05 -83.27
N PRO A 905 66.66 13.34 -84.59
CA PRO A 905 65.46 13.47 -85.43
C PRO A 905 64.79 12.11 -85.72
N GLN A 906 63.45 12.09 -85.72
CA GLN A 906 62.61 10.97 -86.20
C GLN A 906 62.63 10.89 -87.76
N GLN A 907 62.19 9.84 -88.50
CA GLN A 907 60.93 9.09 -88.39
C GLN A 907 60.85 7.89 -89.40
N THR A 908 60.17 6.79 -89.03
CA THR A 908 59.32 5.85 -89.85
C THR A 908 59.73 5.25 -91.23
N ALA A 909 60.00 3.93 -91.22
CA ALA A 909 59.54 2.77 -92.06
C ALA A 909 58.43 2.90 -93.15
N PRO A 910 58.14 1.88 -94.06
CA PRO A 910 58.74 0.53 -94.26
C PRO A 910 59.19 0.16 -95.74
N PRO A 911 58.70 -0.84 -96.55
CA PRO A 911 59.58 -1.84 -97.25
C PRO A 911 59.27 -2.12 -98.78
N PRO A 912 59.79 -3.17 -99.49
CA PRO A 912 61.13 -3.77 -99.56
C PRO A 912 61.81 -3.75 -100.99
N PRO A 913 62.14 -4.85 -101.73
CA PRO A 913 63.34 -4.97 -102.63
C PRO A 913 63.13 -4.42 -104.08
N PRO A 914 64.15 -4.29 -104.99
CA PRO A 914 65.34 -5.15 -105.15
C PRO A 914 66.68 -4.46 -105.58
N ALA A 915 67.67 -5.28 -105.95
CA ALA A 915 68.94 -4.92 -106.61
C ALA A 915 68.80 -4.99 -108.16
N PRO A 916 69.80 -4.61 -109.01
CA PRO A 916 71.18 -4.17 -108.72
C PRO A 916 71.57 -2.88 -109.51
N THR A 917 72.82 -2.81 -109.98
CA THR A 917 73.46 -1.85 -110.90
C THR A 917 74.01 -0.52 -110.34
N ALA A 918 75.21 -0.19 -110.85
CA ALA A 918 75.85 1.13 -110.89
C ALA A 918 75.61 1.73 -112.32
N PRO A 919 76.31 2.74 -112.86
CA PRO A 919 77.44 3.55 -112.34
C PRO A 919 77.32 5.06 -112.65
N LEU A 920 78.46 5.77 -112.71
CA LEU A 920 78.67 7.11 -113.33
C LEU A 920 78.15 8.33 -112.51
N ASN A 921 78.76 9.52 -112.59
CA ASN A 921 80.06 9.90 -113.15
C ASN A 921 80.60 11.20 -112.55
N ALA A 922 81.94 11.28 -112.46
CA ALA A 922 82.77 12.46 -112.78
C ALA A 922 82.46 13.81 -112.07
N GLU A 923 83.20 14.91 -112.24
CA GLU A 923 84.46 15.19 -112.96
C GLU A 923 85.54 15.68 -111.94
N CYS A 924 86.74 16.19 -112.21
CA CYS A 924 87.47 16.70 -113.38
C CYS A 924 88.99 16.71 -113.00
N SER A 925 90.02 16.75 -113.85
CA SER A 925 90.14 16.70 -115.32
C SER A 925 91.55 16.21 -115.74
N CYS A 926 91.68 15.75 -116.99
CA CYS A 926 92.75 15.95 -118.01
C CYS A 926 94.15 16.53 -117.64
N GLN A 927 95.27 16.30 -118.37
CA GLN A 927 95.55 15.68 -119.70
C GLN A 927 96.66 14.59 -119.60
N GLY A 928 97.03 13.80 -120.63
CA GLY A 928 96.46 13.64 -121.98
C GLY A 928 97.43 13.90 -123.17
N ARG A 929 98.26 12.91 -123.54
CA ARG A 929 98.90 12.65 -124.87
C ARG A 929 99.61 11.28 -124.84
N THR A 930 99.72 10.38 -125.83
CA THR A 930 99.40 10.25 -127.28
C THR A 930 100.53 10.44 -128.33
N MET A 931 100.88 9.31 -128.99
CA MET A 931 101.21 9.07 -130.43
C MET A 931 102.67 8.93 -130.95
N HIS A 932 102.76 8.05 -131.98
CA HIS A 932 103.80 7.77 -133.00
C HIS A 932 105.13 7.07 -132.65
N GLY A 933 105.44 6.03 -133.45
CA GLY A 933 106.79 5.76 -133.99
C GLY A 933 106.87 6.23 -135.46
N PRO A 934 108.07 6.35 -136.07
CA PRO A 934 108.64 5.19 -136.77
C PRO A 934 110.19 5.06 -136.80
N VAL A 935 110.66 3.88 -137.22
CA VAL A 935 111.87 3.52 -138.03
C VAL A 935 113.14 4.42 -137.97
N ASN A 936 114.30 3.79 -137.60
CA ASN A 936 115.72 4.11 -137.88
C ASN A 936 116.19 5.59 -137.78
N VAL A 937 117.20 5.97 -136.98
CA VAL A 937 118.64 5.58 -137.03
C VAL A 937 119.36 6.02 -135.73
N ALA A 938 120.52 5.40 -135.44
CA ALA A 938 121.55 5.76 -134.44
C ALA A 938 121.28 5.44 -132.93
N PRO A 939 122.30 4.97 -132.16
CA PRO A 939 122.08 4.47 -130.80
C PRO A 939 122.56 5.42 -129.68
N GLN A 940 121.63 6.07 -128.96
CA GLN A 940 121.95 6.71 -127.66
C GLN A 940 120.80 6.82 -126.64
N ALA A 941 119.56 6.42 -126.98
CA ALA A 941 118.36 6.74 -126.18
C ALA A 941 118.06 5.80 -124.98
N LEU A 942 118.44 4.51 -125.05
CA LEU A 942 118.01 3.46 -124.09
C LEU A 942 118.31 3.75 -122.61
N GLY A 943 119.33 4.56 -122.31
CA GLY A 943 119.72 4.89 -120.93
C GLY A 943 118.76 5.81 -120.18
N ALA A 944 117.77 6.42 -120.85
CA ALA A 944 116.80 7.33 -120.25
C ALA A 944 115.53 6.62 -119.74
N GLU A 945 114.96 5.71 -120.55
CA GLU A 945 113.70 5.03 -120.24
C GLU A 945 113.80 4.13 -119.00
N VAL A 946 114.91 3.40 -118.86
CA VAL A 946 115.19 2.56 -117.68
C VAL A 946 115.20 3.41 -116.40
N LYS A 947 115.75 4.63 -116.44
CA LYS A 947 115.73 5.56 -115.30
C LYS A 947 114.32 6.08 -115.01
N GLN A 948 113.50 6.33 -116.04
CA GLN A 948 112.12 6.75 -115.87
C GLN A 948 111.25 5.64 -115.25
N LEU A 949 111.41 4.38 -115.69
CA LEU A 949 110.73 3.23 -115.10
C LEU A 949 111.21 2.96 -113.67
N GLN A 950 112.51 3.07 -113.39
CA GLN A 950 113.06 2.94 -112.04
C GLN A 950 112.56 4.06 -111.10
N ALA A 951 112.35 5.28 -111.61
CA ALA A 951 111.72 6.37 -110.86
C ALA A 951 110.24 6.06 -110.57
N LYS A 952 109.46 5.61 -111.57
CA LYS A 952 108.05 5.22 -111.40
C LYS A 952 107.89 4.07 -110.38
N LEU A 953 108.77 3.08 -110.41
CA LEU A 953 108.80 1.99 -109.43
C LEU A 953 109.11 2.50 -108.02
N LYS A 954 110.08 3.41 -107.88
CA LYS A 954 110.38 4.06 -106.58
C LYS A 954 109.19 4.85 -106.05
N SER A 955 108.53 5.68 -106.86
CA SER A 955 107.32 6.41 -106.44
C SER A 955 106.16 5.48 -106.09
N ALA A 956 105.96 4.38 -106.84
CA ALA A 956 104.94 3.38 -106.51
C ALA A 956 105.25 2.67 -105.19
N SER A 957 106.51 2.30 -104.94
CA SER A 957 106.92 1.71 -103.66
C SER A 957 106.76 2.68 -102.48
N ALA A 958 107.03 3.97 -102.68
CA ALA A 958 106.81 5.04 -101.69
C ALA A 958 105.33 5.40 -101.49
N GLU A 959 104.44 5.07 -102.45
CA GLU A 959 103.00 5.09 -102.25
C GLU A 959 102.57 3.87 -101.43
N VAL A 960 102.99 2.66 -101.81
CA VAL A 960 102.67 1.42 -101.10
C VAL A 960 103.11 1.47 -99.63
N THR A 961 104.30 1.97 -99.30
CA THR A 961 104.71 2.14 -97.89
C THR A 961 103.89 3.18 -97.15
N ARG A 962 103.45 4.27 -97.81
CA ARG A 962 102.54 5.26 -97.21
C ARG A 962 101.15 4.68 -96.98
N GLN A 963 100.61 3.91 -97.92
CA GLN A 963 99.34 3.20 -97.80
C GLN A 963 99.39 2.10 -96.72
N VAL A 964 100.51 1.40 -96.58
CA VAL A 964 100.74 0.44 -95.48
C VAL A 964 100.84 1.16 -94.13
N ALA A 965 101.51 2.32 -94.05
CA ALA A 965 101.54 3.14 -92.84
C ALA A 965 100.14 3.68 -92.47
N ALA A 966 99.38 4.16 -93.46
CA ALA A 966 97.99 4.59 -93.28
C ALA A 966 97.10 3.43 -92.81
N ASN A 967 97.21 2.23 -93.41
CA ASN A 967 96.51 1.04 -92.96
C ASN A 967 96.91 0.62 -91.53
N LYS A 968 98.18 0.75 -91.15
CA LYS A 968 98.63 0.50 -89.77
C LYS A 968 98.04 1.52 -88.79
N ALA A 969 98.00 2.81 -89.16
CA ALA A 969 97.37 3.86 -88.35
C ALA A 969 95.85 3.64 -88.20
N LEU A 970 95.15 3.31 -89.30
CA LEU A 970 93.72 2.99 -89.28
C LEU A 970 93.41 1.74 -88.45
N ARG A 971 94.25 0.70 -88.49
CA ARG A 971 94.13 -0.47 -87.60
C ARG A 971 94.37 -0.11 -86.13
N GLY A 972 95.31 0.78 -85.84
CA GLY A 972 95.50 1.32 -84.49
C GLY A 972 94.28 2.09 -83.99
N GLN A 973 93.71 2.96 -84.83
CA GLN A 973 92.48 3.69 -84.54
C GLN A 973 91.27 2.76 -84.39
N LEU A 974 91.18 1.68 -85.19
CA LEU A 974 90.14 0.66 -85.04
C LEU A 974 90.25 -0.03 -83.68
N GLN A 975 91.45 -0.52 -83.31
CA GLN A 975 91.69 -1.14 -81.99
C GLN A 975 91.35 -0.18 -80.85
N GLU A 976 91.81 1.07 -80.92
CA GLU A 976 91.43 2.09 -79.94
C GLU A 976 89.90 2.30 -79.83
N LYS A 977 89.17 2.21 -80.95
CA LYS A 977 87.71 2.35 -80.97
C LYS A 977 87.02 1.09 -80.42
N GLU A 978 87.53 -0.11 -80.70
CA GLU A 978 87.07 -1.36 -80.10
C GLU A 978 87.29 -1.39 -78.59
N ASP A 979 88.46 -0.98 -78.11
CA ASP A 979 88.79 -0.92 -76.69
C ASP A 979 87.90 0.11 -75.96
N LYS A 980 87.65 1.27 -76.60
CA LYS A 980 86.70 2.28 -76.10
C LYS A 980 85.25 1.78 -76.12
N LEU A 981 84.86 0.99 -77.11
CA LEU A 981 83.54 0.34 -77.17
C LEU A 981 83.37 -0.68 -76.04
N ARG A 982 84.37 -1.54 -75.79
CA ARG A 982 84.37 -2.48 -74.65
C ARG A 982 84.22 -1.75 -73.31
N GLN A 983 85.02 -0.70 -73.08
CA GLN A 983 84.90 0.13 -71.87
C GLN A 983 83.53 0.81 -71.72
N LEU A 984 82.87 1.17 -72.82
CA LEU A 984 81.51 1.73 -72.79
C LEU A 984 80.44 0.65 -72.56
N GLN A 985 80.62 -0.56 -73.11
CA GLN A 985 79.76 -1.71 -72.85
C GLN A 985 79.86 -2.17 -71.38
N ASP A 986 81.06 -2.19 -70.81
CA ASP A 986 81.28 -2.47 -69.39
C ASP A 986 80.59 -1.42 -68.50
N LYS A 987 80.75 -0.13 -68.81
CA LYS A 987 80.06 0.96 -68.09
C LYS A 987 78.54 0.86 -68.21
N THR A 988 78.03 0.51 -69.39
CA THR A 988 76.59 0.32 -69.63
C THR A 988 76.05 -0.83 -68.79
N SER A 989 76.69 -2.00 -68.80
CA SER A 989 76.24 -3.14 -68.00
C SER A 989 76.33 -2.92 -66.48
N HIS A 990 77.23 -2.04 -66.02
CA HIS A 990 77.25 -1.59 -64.62
C HIS A 990 76.09 -0.65 -64.29
N ALA A 991 75.78 0.30 -65.19
CA ALA A 991 74.62 1.19 -65.05
C ALA A 991 73.29 0.41 -65.12
N GLU A 992 73.18 -0.61 -65.97
CA GLU A 992 72.02 -1.50 -66.04
C GLU A 992 71.79 -2.26 -64.72
N ARG A 993 72.86 -2.78 -64.11
CA ARG A 993 72.79 -3.45 -62.79
C ARG A 993 72.34 -2.51 -61.68
N ASP A 994 72.89 -1.28 -61.63
CA ASP A 994 72.49 -0.24 -60.69
C ASP A 994 71.03 0.22 -60.90
N VAL A 995 70.61 0.43 -62.16
CA VAL A 995 69.22 0.76 -62.51
C VAL A 995 68.26 -0.36 -62.14
N ASN A 996 68.64 -1.63 -62.32
CA ASN A 996 67.80 -2.76 -61.94
C ASN A 996 67.67 -2.88 -60.40
N MET A 997 68.76 -2.72 -59.66
CA MET A 997 68.75 -2.68 -58.20
C MET A 997 67.88 -1.52 -57.66
N LYS A 998 67.98 -0.34 -58.29
CA LYS A 998 67.14 0.82 -57.95
C LYS A 998 65.66 0.61 -58.31
N ARG A 999 65.35 -0.09 -59.40
CA ARG A 999 63.97 -0.50 -59.74
C ARG A 999 63.40 -1.44 -58.68
N GLN A 1000 64.14 -2.47 -58.27
CA GLN A 1000 63.70 -3.38 -57.20
C GLN A 1000 63.40 -2.62 -55.91
N LEU A 1001 64.33 -1.76 -55.46
CA LEU A 1001 64.15 -0.93 -54.26
C LEU A 1001 62.91 -0.01 -54.37
N VAL A 1002 62.61 0.52 -55.56
CA VAL A 1002 61.40 1.33 -55.79
C VAL A 1002 60.11 0.49 -55.72
N GLU A 1003 60.10 -0.75 -56.22
CA GLU A 1003 58.93 -1.64 -56.06
C GLU A 1003 58.77 -2.14 -54.61
N ASP A 1004 59.86 -2.42 -53.90
CA ASP A 1004 59.85 -2.75 -52.46
C ASP A 1004 59.29 -1.58 -51.62
N LEU A 1005 59.66 -0.34 -51.96
CA LEU A 1005 59.11 0.86 -51.32
C LEU A 1005 57.64 1.10 -51.69
N LYS A 1006 57.22 0.80 -52.94
CA LYS A 1006 55.81 0.88 -53.36
C LYS A 1006 54.93 -0.16 -52.67
N THR A 1007 55.37 -1.41 -52.53
CA THR A 1007 54.62 -2.45 -51.83
C THR A 1007 54.50 -2.12 -50.34
N ARG A 1008 55.59 -1.67 -49.71
CA ARG A 1008 55.57 -1.16 -48.33
C ARG A 1008 54.64 0.05 -48.15
N LEU A 1009 54.59 0.97 -49.12
CA LEU A 1009 53.67 2.12 -49.10
C LEU A 1009 52.20 1.68 -49.22
N LYS A 1010 51.88 0.74 -50.11
CA LYS A 1010 50.52 0.17 -50.22
C LYS A 1010 50.07 -0.47 -48.90
N PHE A 1011 50.92 -1.31 -48.30
CA PHE A 1011 50.65 -1.92 -47.00
C PHE A 1011 50.40 -0.87 -45.91
N LEU A 1012 51.22 0.19 -45.86
CA LEU A 1012 51.01 1.29 -44.89
C LEU A 1012 49.69 2.05 -45.14
N GLN A 1013 49.28 2.24 -46.39
CA GLN A 1013 47.98 2.85 -46.74
C GLN A 1013 46.79 1.93 -46.42
N GLU A 1014 46.95 0.62 -46.57
CA GLU A 1014 45.93 -0.38 -46.19
C GLU A 1014 45.79 -0.47 -44.67
N MET A 1015 46.90 -0.41 -43.93
CA MET A 1015 46.90 -0.28 -42.47
C MET A 1015 46.27 1.05 -42.02
N GLU A 1016 46.55 2.18 -42.68
CA GLU A 1016 45.91 3.47 -42.35
C GLU A 1016 44.39 3.42 -42.59
N LYS A 1017 43.94 2.83 -43.69
CA LYS A 1017 42.50 2.61 -43.97
C LYS A 1017 41.85 1.71 -42.92
N SER A 1018 42.55 0.65 -42.49
CA SER A 1018 42.08 -0.24 -41.41
C SER A 1018 41.95 0.51 -40.08
N TYR A 1019 42.96 1.28 -39.67
CA TYR A 1019 42.88 2.10 -38.46
C TYR A 1019 41.81 3.19 -38.55
N ARG A 1020 41.61 3.79 -39.73
CA ARG A 1020 40.52 4.76 -39.97
C ARG A 1020 39.14 4.12 -39.78
N GLY A 1021 38.91 2.94 -40.36
CA GLY A 1021 37.68 2.17 -40.15
C GLY A 1021 37.44 1.80 -38.68
N GLN A 1022 38.50 1.37 -37.97
CA GLN A 1022 38.43 1.09 -36.53
C GLN A 1022 38.09 2.36 -35.70
N VAL A 1023 38.66 3.52 -36.05
CA VAL A 1023 38.32 4.80 -35.40
C VAL A 1023 36.87 5.19 -35.67
N GLU A 1024 36.39 5.06 -36.91
CA GLU A 1024 34.98 5.33 -37.26
C GLU A 1024 34.01 4.37 -36.54
N GLU A 1025 34.39 3.11 -36.33
CA GLU A 1025 33.61 2.15 -35.55
C GLU A 1025 33.59 2.49 -34.06
N LEU A 1026 34.73 2.92 -33.50
CA LEU A 1026 34.82 3.41 -32.13
C LEU A 1026 34.02 4.70 -31.94
N GLU A 1027 34.02 5.63 -32.91
CA GLU A 1027 33.16 6.81 -32.88
C GLU A 1027 31.67 6.46 -32.90
N LYS A 1028 31.25 5.48 -33.71
CA LYS A 1028 29.86 4.97 -33.73
C LYS A 1028 29.49 4.39 -32.36
N LYS A 1029 30.37 3.56 -31.77
CA LYS A 1029 30.20 3.00 -30.42
C LYS A 1029 30.15 4.07 -29.32
N VAL A 1030 30.93 5.15 -29.43
CA VAL A 1030 30.88 6.28 -28.50
C VAL A 1030 29.57 7.06 -28.64
N LYS A 1031 29.07 7.26 -29.87
CA LYS A 1031 27.77 7.92 -30.12
C LYS A 1031 26.62 7.12 -29.49
N THR A 1032 26.48 5.83 -29.79
CA THR A 1032 25.42 5.00 -29.20
C THR A 1032 25.50 4.92 -27.67
N LEU A 1033 26.69 4.75 -27.10
CA LEU A 1033 26.87 4.76 -25.64
C LEU A 1033 26.52 6.13 -25.01
N SER A 1034 26.73 7.24 -25.73
CA SER A 1034 26.32 8.58 -25.27
C SER A 1034 24.81 8.78 -25.32
N GLU A 1035 24.15 8.29 -26.38
CA GLU A 1035 22.70 8.30 -26.53
C GLU A 1035 22.05 7.44 -25.44
N GLU A 1036 22.52 6.21 -25.24
CA GLU A 1036 22.10 5.36 -24.11
C GLU A 1036 22.32 6.05 -22.75
N ALA A 1037 23.43 6.76 -22.55
CA ALA A 1037 23.67 7.49 -21.30
C ALA A 1037 22.67 8.64 -21.10
N THR A 1038 22.27 9.34 -22.16
CA THR A 1038 21.19 10.34 -22.08
C THR A 1038 19.82 9.71 -21.81
N ASN A 1039 19.53 8.55 -22.41
CA ASN A 1039 18.29 7.80 -22.17
C ASN A 1039 18.23 7.26 -20.72
N ARG A 1040 19.34 6.70 -20.21
CA ARG A 1040 19.46 6.30 -18.79
C ARG A 1040 19.30 7.50 -17.85
N LYS A 1041 19.86 8.67 -18.20
CA LYS A 1041 19.66 9.91 -17.43
C LYS A 1041 18.19 10.34 -17.42
N ALA A 1042 17.52 10.35 -18.58
CA ALA A 1042 16.11 10.71 -18.69
C ALA A 1042 15.21 9.76 -17.87
N LEU A 1043 15.49 8.45 -17.90
CA LEU A 1043 14.82 7.46 -17.06
C LEU A 1043 15.05 7.73 -15.56
N ILE A 1044 16.30 7.98 -15.13
CA ILE A 1044 16.63 8.30 -13.74
C ILE A 1044 15.92 9.59 -13.29
N GLU A 1045 15.81 10.60 -14.14
CA GLU A 1045 15.04 11.81 -13.83
C GLU A 1045 13.53 11.54 -13.76
N SER A 1046 12.99 10.69 -14.64
CA SER A 1046 11.57 10.28 -14.59
C SER A 1046 11.25 9.54 -13.30
N LEU A 1047 12.11 8.59 -12.90
CA LEU A 1047 12.01 7.89 -11.63
C LEU A 1047 12.15 8.84 -10.42
N LYS A 1048 13.03 9.85 -10.49
CA LYS A 1048 13.11 10.90 -9.46
C LYS A 1048 11.85 11.75 -9.38
N ARG A 1049 11.23 12.12 -10.50
CA ARG A 1049 9.94 12.85 -10.51
C ARG A 1049 8.85 12.00 -9.85
N ARG A 1050 8.73 10.72 -10.20
CA ARG A 1050 7.79 9.77 -9.57
C ARG A 1050 8.06 9.57 -8.07
N LEU A 1051 9.32 9.45 -7.66
CA LEU A 1051 9.70 9.31 -6.25
C LEU A 1051 9.38 10.57 -5.44
N ASN A 1052 9.58 11.76 -6.02
CA ASN A 1052 9.21 13.04 -5.39
C ASN A 1052 7.68 13.15 -5.22
N VAL A 1053 6.91 12.79 -6.24
CA VAL A 1053 5.44 12.75 -6.18
C VAL A 1053 4.99 11.80 -5.06
N ALA A 1054 5.48 10.55 -5.07
CA ALA A 1054 5.15 9.55 -4.05
C ALA A 1054 5.58 9.95 -2.62
N THR A 1055 6.67 10.73 -2.46
CA THR A 1055 7.03 11.28 -1.14
C THR A 1055 6.17 12.47 -0.72
N THR A 1056 5.68 13.29 -1.65
CA THR A 1056 4.68 14.33 -1.34
C THR A 1056 3.29 13.76 -1.05
N GLU A 1057 2.87 12.71 -1.75
CA GLU A 1057 1.63 11.97 -1.47
C GLU A 1057 1.73 11.28 -0.10
N LYS A 1058 2.83 10.57 0.17
CA LYS A 1058 3.10 9.97 1.47
C LYS A 1058 3.06 11.00 2.61
N SER A 1059 3.66 12.19 2.44
CA SER A 1059 3.61 13.22 3.49
C SER A 1059 2.22 13.85 3.66
N GLN A 1060 1.40 13.89 2.62
CA GLN A 1060 -0.01 14.27 2.72
C GLN A 1060 -0.83 13.21 3.46
N TYR A 1061 -0.64 11.92 3.16
CA TYR A 1061 -1.30 10.82 3.89
C TYR A 1061 -0.83 10.74 5.36
N GLU A 1062 0.44 10.98 5.66
CA GLU A 1062 0.93 11.10 7.04
C GLU A 1062 0.30 12.31 7.77
N ALA A 1063 0.09 13.42 7.07
CA ALA A 1063 -0.60 14.60 7.58
C ALA A 1063 -2.13 14.42 7.73
N SER A 1064 -2.78 13.56 6.95
CA SER A 1064 -4.19 13.21 7.16
C SER A 1064 -4.35 12.19 8.28
N CYS A 1065 -3.48 11.17 8.36
CA CYS A 1065 -3.51 10.18 9.43
C CYS A 1065 -3.25 10.78 10.82
N THR A 1066 -2.36 11.78 10.92
CA THR A 1066 -2.16 12.54 12.17
C THR A 1066 -3.40 13.36 12.55
N LYS A 1067 -4.02 14.09 11.61
CA LYS A 1067 -5.29 14.81 11.86
C LYS A 1067 -6.43 13.88 12.30
N LEU A 1068 -6.60 12.75 11.62
CA LEU A 1068 -7.61 11.75 11.95
C LEU A 1068 -7.36 11.13 13.33
N LYS A 1069 -6.10 10.93 13.72
CA LYS A 1069 -5.75 10.54 15.08
C LYS A 1069 -6.09 11.63 16.09
N ASP A 1070 -5.69 12.88 15.86
CA ASP A 1070 -6.02 13.98 16.77
C ASP A 1070 -7.54 14.12 16.96
N ASP A 1071 -8.32 13.93 15.89
CA ASP A 1071 -9.79 13.97 15.95
C ASP A 1071 -10.40 12.72 16.61
N LEU A 1072 -9.77 11.54 16.50
CA LEU A 1072 -10.12 10.36 17.28
C LEU A 1072 -9.86 10.58 18.78
N ASP A 1073 -8.68 11.06 19.16
CA ASP A 1073 -8.31 11.40 20.55
C ASP A 1073 -9.30 12.44 21.12
N LYS A 1074 -9.70 13.46 20.33
CA LYS A 1074 -10.76 14.44 20.70
C LYS A 1074 -12.16 13.82 20.79
N LYS A 1075 -12.45 12.70 20.10
CA LYS A 1075 -13.74 11.99 20.19
C LYS A 1075 -13.77 11.07 21.41
N GLU A 1076 -12.65 10.40 21.72
CA GLU A 1076 -12.46 9.60 22.93
C GLU A 1076 -12.58 10.47 24.20
N GLN A 1077 -11.91 11.63 24.23
CA GLN A 1077 -12.07 12.62 25.32
C GLN A 1077 -13.54 13.06 25.51
N ARG A 1078 -14.29 13.29 24.41
CA ARG A 1078 -15.72 13.61 24.47
C ARG A 1078 -16.56 12.41 24.96
N MET A 1079 -16.21 11.20 24.56
CA MET A 1079 -16.88 9.97 24.98
C MET A 1079 -16.70 9.72 26.49
N HIS A 1080 -15.48 9.86 27.02
CA HIS A 1080 -15.24 9.83 28.47
C HIS A 1080 -15.96 10.95 29.23
N ALA A 1081 -16.00 12.17 28.69
CA ALA A 1081 -16.75 13.28 29.31
C ALA A 1081 -18.27 13.03 29.33
N LEU A 1082 -18.82 12.38 28.30
CA LEU A 1082 -20.21 11.93 28.28
C LEU A 1082 -20.45 10.77 29.25
N GLN A 1083 -19.57 9.79 29.30
CA GLN A 1083 -19.64 8.64 30.22
C GLN A 1083 -19.59 9.08 31.69
N ALA A 1084 -18.71 10.02 32.03
CA ALA A 1084 -18.66 10.63 33.37
C ALA A 1084 -19.95 11.39 33.71
N ARG A 1085 -20.57 12.06 32.73
CA ARG A 1085 -21.87 12.73 32.91
C ARG A 1085 -23.03 11.75 33.07
N VAL A 1086 -23.00 10.62 32.34
CA VAL A 1086 -23.96 9.52 32.48
C VAL A 1086 -23.86 8.93 33.90
N GLY A 1087 -22.66 8.55 34.35
CA GLY A 1087 -22.43 8.04 35.71
C GLY A 1087 -22.85 9.03 36.80
N ALA A 1088 -22.64 10.34 36.60
CA ALA A 1088 -23.14 11.37 37.52
C ALA A 1088 -24.68 11.47 37.51
N SER A 1089 -25.35 11.27 36.37
CA SER A 1089 -26.82 11.21 36.32
C SER A 1089 -27.40 9.91 36.87
N GLU A 1090 -26.70 8.78 36.73
CA GLU A 1090 -27.06 7.49 37.35
C GLU A 1090 -26.94 7.58 38.88
N GLN A 1091 -25.88 8.20 39.41
CA GLN A 1091 -25.73 8.49 40.84
C GLN A 1091 -26.84 9.42 41.36
N ALA A 1092 -27.22 10.44 40.59
CA ALA A 1092 -28.32 11.33 40.94
C ALA A 1092 -29.69 10.62 40.90
N LEU A 1093 -29.90 9.71 39.93
CA LEU A 1093 -31.09 8.87 39.85
C LEU A 1093 -31.18 7.93 41.05
N ALA A 1094 -30.12 7.18 41.36
CA ALA A 1094 -30.08 6.25 42.49
C ALA A 1094 -30.29 6.97 43.84
N ALA A 1095 -29.76 8.19 44.00
CA ALA A 1095 -30.04 9.02 45.18
C ALA A 1095 -31.51 9.46 45.26
N LEU A 1096 -32.15 9.83 44.13
CA LEU A 1096 -33.57 10.14 44.08
C LEU A 1096 -34.43 8.90 44.38
N GLU A 1097 -34.12 7.75 43.79
CA GLU A 1097 -34.76 6.46 44.06
C GLU A 1097 -34.65 6.09 45.55
N GLN A 1098 -33.47 6.22 46.15
CA GLN A 1098 -33.28 6.00 47.59
C GLN A 1098 -34.18 6.93 48.42
N THR A 1099 -34.19 8.24 48.15
CA THR A 1099 -35.06 9.16 48.89
C THR A 1099 -36.56 8.89 48.68
N ALA A 1100 -36.94 8.37 47.51
CA ALA A 1100 -38.32 7.93 47.25
C ALA A 1100 -38.67 6.66 48.04
N THR A 1101 -37.76 5.68 48.13
CA THR A 1101 -37.96 4.50 48.99
C THR A 1101 -38.03 4.88 50.47
N GLU A 1102 -37.17 5.77 50.96
CA GLU A 1102 -37.19 6.26 52.35
C GLU A 1102 -38.51 6.99 52.67
N GLN A 1103 -39.06 7.77 51.73
CA GLN A 1103 -40.38 8.40 51.89
C GLN A 1103 -41.53 7.38 51.87
N MET A 1104 -41.51 6.39 50.96
CA MET A 1104 -42.52 5.33 50.92
C MET A 1104 -42.49 4.44 52.17
N GLU A 1105 -41.31 4.09 52.67
CA GLU A 1105 -41.14 3.39 53.94
C GLU A 1105 -41.64 4.23 55.11
N GLY A 1106 -41.28 5.52 55.19
CA GLY A 1106 -41.77 6.44 56.21
C GLY A 1106 -43.30 6.57 56.24
N LEU A 1107 -43.95 6.66 55.07
CA LEU A 1107 -45.41 6.66 54.94
C LEU A 1107 -46.03 5.32 55.34
N THR A 1108 -45.42 4.19 54.93
CA THR A 1108 -45.87 2.85 55.27
C THR A 1108 -45.79 2.58 56.78
N GLN A 1109 -44.69 3.00 57.41
CA GLN A 1109 -44.51 2.97 58.86
C GLN A 1109 -45.57 3.83 59.55
N GLN A 1110 -45.83 5.06 59.08
CA GLN A 1110 -46.89 5.91 59.65
C GLN A 1110 -48.29 5.27 59.53
N SER A 1111 -48.62 4.66 58.39
CA SER A 1111 -49.91 3.97 58.21
C SER A 1111 -50.03 2.74 59.12
N SER A 1112 -48.95 1.97 59.27
CA SER A 1112 -48.88 0.84 60.22
C SER A 1112 -49.12 1.30 61.66
N HIS A 1113 -48.40 2.34 62.11
CA HIS A 1113 -48.57 2.92 63.45
C HIS A 1113 -49.97 3.51 63.69
N ALA A 1114 -50.67 3.95 62.63
CA ALA A 1114 -52.07 4.39 62.73
C ALA A 1114 -53.04 3.21 62.84
N LEU A 1115 -52.86 2.16 62.01
CA LEU A 1115 -53.65 0.92 62.08
C LEU A 1115 -53.50 0.24 63.45
N ASP A 1116 -52.27 0.13 63.98
CA ASP A 1116 -52.01 -0.42 65.32
C ASP A 1116 -52.74 0.35 66.43
N ARG A 1117 -52.86 1.69 66.31
CA ARG A 1117 -53.60 2.51 67.27
C ARG A 1117 -55.09 2.23 67.20
N LEU A 1118 -55.66 2.19 66.00
CA LEU A 1118 -57.07 1.87 65.77
C LEU A 1118 -57.41 0.45 66.24
N GLN A 1119 -56.56 -0.54 65.95
CA GLN A 1119 -56.75 -1.93 66.39
C GLN A 1119 -56.70 -2.06 67.92
N ARG A 1120 -55.81 -1.32 68.60
CA ARG A 1120 -55.79 -1.25 70.07
C ARG A 1120 -57.02 -0.56 70.67
N GLN A 1121 -57.48 0.55 70.08
CA GLN A 1121 -58.72 1.22 70.51
C GLN A 1121 -59.96 0.34 70.29
N LEU A 1122 -60.00 -0.43 69.19
CA LEU A 1122 -61.05 -1.40 68.91
C LEU A 1122 -61.03 -2.54 69.94
N GLY A 1123 -59.85 -3.10 70.27
CA GLY A 1123 -59.69 -4.10 71.31
C GLY A 1123 -60.13 -3.62 72.70
N GLN A 1124 -59.80 -2.39 73.07
CA GLN A 1124 -60.30 -1.74 74.29
C GLN A 1124 -61.82 -1.57 74.29
N SER A 1125 -62.40 -1.23 73.14
CA SER A 1125 -63.85 -1.08 72.99
C SER A 1125 -64.59 -2.42 73.15
N TYR A 1126 -64.02 -3.51 72.62
CA TYR A 1126 -64.55 -4.87 72.81
C TYR A 1126 -64.45 -5.35 74.26
N SER A 1127 -63.31 -5.14 74.94
CA SER A 1127 -63.19 -5.58 76.35
C SER A 1127 -64.10 -4.79 77.30
N HIS A 1128 -64.36 -3.51 77.02
CA HIS A 1128 -65.39 -2.72 77.72
C HIS A 1128 -66.80 -3.29 77.50
N LEU A 1129 -67.12 -3.76 76.28
CA LEU A 1129 -68.40 -4.38 75.96
C LEU A 1129 -68.57 -5.73 76.67
N GLU A 1130 -67.53 -6.56 76.73
CA GLU A 1130 -67.53 -7.81 77.50
C GLU A 1130 -67.69 -7.58 79.01
N GLN A 1131 -67.08 -6.52 79.57
CA GLN A 1131 -67.27 -6.11 80.97
C GLN A 1131 -68.72 -5.68 81.25
N LEU A 1132 -69.36 -4.95 80.34
CA LEU A 1132 -70.78 -4.61 80.46
C LEU A 1132 -71.68 -5.86 80.36
N HIS A 1133 -71.36 -6.79 79.45
CA HIS A 1133 -72.11 -8.05 79.32
C HIS A 1133 -72.00 -8.94 80.56
N SER A 1134 -70.84 -9.01 81.22
CA SER A 1134 -70.69 -9.79 82.47
C SER A 1134 -71.38 -9.12 83.66
N PHE A 1135 -71.28 -7.78 83.79
CA PHE A 1135 -72.00 -7.02 84.81
C PHE A 1135 -73.52 -7.20 84.72
N ILE A 1136 -74.09 -7.10 83.51
CA ILE A 1136 -75.54 -7.25 83.30
C ILE A 1136 -76.01 -8.67 83.66
N LYS A 1137 -75.23 -9.71 83.36
CA LYS A 1137 -75.57 -11.09 83.76
C LYS A 1137 -75.55 -11.28 85.28
N ALA A 1138 -74.55 -10.71 85.97
CA ALA A 1138 -74.50 -10.73 87.43
C ALA A 1138 -75.72 -10.04 88.06
N LEU A 1139 -76.10 -8.86 87.57
CA LEU A 1139 -77.29 -8.14 88.01
C LEU A 1139 -78.59 -8.93 87.75
N ALA A 1140 -78.69 -9.63 86.62
CA ALA A 1140 -79.84 -10.48 86.30
C ALA A 1140 -79.97 -11.67 87.28
N SER A 1141 -78.85 -12.34 87.59
CA SER A 1141 -78.81 -13.40 88.60
C SER A 1141 -79.21 -12.91 89.99
N GLU A 1142 -78.72 -11.75 90.43
CA GLU A 1142 -79.05 -11.17 91.74
C GLU A 1142 -80.55 -10.88 91.87
N ILE A 1143 -81.16 -10.28 90.83
CA ILE A 1143 -82.60 -10.02 90.77
C ILE A 1143 -83.42 -11.32 90.80
N LEU A 1144 -82.90 -12.41 90.24
CA LEU A 1144 -83.56 -13.71 90.28
C LEU A 1144 -83.53 -14.33 91.69
N LEU A 1145 -82.39 -14.22 92.39
CA LEU A 1145 -82.24 -14.65 93.79
C LEU A 1145 -83.19 -13.85 94.71
N ASP A 1146 -83.23 -12.53 94.55
CA ASP A 1146 -84.17 -11.62 95.23
C ASP A 1146 -85.64 -12.06 95.05
N VAL A 1147 -86.05 -12.39 93.82
CA VAL A 1147 -87.39 -12.89 93.51
C VAL A 1147 -87.65 -14.23 94.20
N GLN A 1148 -86.71 -15.17 94.13
CA GLN A 1148 -86.83 -16.49 94.72
C GLN A 1148 -86.88 -16.46 96.25
N GLU A 1149 -86.15 -15.57 96.92
CA GLU A 1149 -86.23 -15.43 98.37
C GLU A 1149 -87.62 -14.93 98.78
N VAL A 1150 -88.17 -13.90 98.11
CA VAL A 1150 -89.53 -13.40 98.38
C VAL A 1150 -90.57 -14.50 98.14
N LYS A 1151 -90.47 -15.30 97.06
CA LYS A 1151 -91.33 -16.49 96.84
C LYS A 1151 -91.26 -17.47 98.02
N GLN A 1152 -90.06 -17.78 98.53
CA GLN A 1152 -89.88 -18.68 99.67
C GLN A 1152 -90.43 -18.11 100.99
N GLN A 1153 -90.20 -16.83 101.29
CA GLN A 1153 -90.74 -16.18 102.48
C GLN A 1153 -92.28 -16.13 102.45
N LEU A 1154 -92.86 -15.86 101.29
CA LEU A 1154 -94.30 -15.84 101.05
C LEU A 1154 -94.92 -17.23 101.28
N MET A 1155 -94.29 -18.29 100.75
CA MET A 1155 -94.70 -19.69 101.01
C MET A 1155 -94.64 -20.05 102.50
N LYS A 1156 -93.58 -19.64 103.22
CA LYS A 1156 -93.47 -19.82 104.68
C LYS A 1156 -94.63 -19.12 105.42
N ARG A 1157 -95.02 -17.90 105.01
CA ARG A 1157 -96.15 -17.16 105.60
C ARG A 1157 -97.53 -17.73 105.26
N ARG A 1158 -97.77 -18.20 104.03
CA ARG A 1158 -99.02 -18.87 103.65
C ARG A 1158 -99.25 -20.11 104.54
N LYS A 1159 -98.24 -20.98 104.69
CA LYS A 1159 -98.28 -22.15 105.59
C LYS A 1159 -98.58 -21.76 107.05
N LEU A 1160 -97.96 -20.69 107.57
CA LEU A 1160 -98.19 -20.23 108.94
C LEU A 1160 -99.61 -19.69 109.18
N ARG A 1161 -100.19 -18.93 108.24
CA ARG A 1161 -101.62 -18.52 108.34
C ARG A 1161 -102.56 -19.71 108.29
N GLN A 1162 -102.26 -20.72 107.47
CA GLN A 1162 -103.09 -21.91 107.31
C GLN A 1162 -103.13 -22.77 108.58
N ALA A 1163 -101.99 -22.95 109.26
CA ALA A 1163 -101.92 -23.61 110.57
C ALA A 1163 -102.76 -22.88 111.64
N ASN A 1164 -102.66 -21.56 111.71
CA ASN A 1164 -103.40 -20.75 112.70
C ASN A 1164 -104.93 -20.76 112.48
N ALA A 1165 -105.41 -20.98 111.25
CA ALA A 1165 -106.84 -21.07 110.95
C ALA A 1165 -107.50 -22.35 111.47
N VAL A 1166 -106.75 -23.47 111.52
CA VAL A 1166 -107.27 -24.79 111.96
C VAL A 1166 -107.39 -24.87 113.50
N ALA A 1167 -106.49 -24.21 114.23
CA ALA A 1167 -106.42 -24.26 115.69
C ALA A 1167 -107.70 -23.75 116.40
N ALA A 1168 -108.53 -22.94 115.74
CA ALA A 1168 -109.70 -22.30 116.34
C ALA A 1168 -110.99 -23.17 116.38
N LYS A 1169 -111.01 -24.38 115.80
CA LYS A 1169 -112.23 -25.20 115.66
C LYS A 1169 -112.07 -26.72 115.92
N SER A 1170 -111.28 -27.14 116.93
CA SER A 1170 -111.30 -28.54 117.40
C SER A 1170 -110.94 -28.73 118.89
N GLY A 1171 -111.62 -28.01 119.77
CA GLY A 1171 -111.49 -28.21 121.22
C GLY A 1171 -112.34 -29.39 121.70
N LEU A 1172 -111.74 -30.60 121.83
CA LEU A 1172 -112.01 -31.65 122.85
C LEU A 1172 -111.44 -33.04 122.47
N SER A 1173 -111.22 -33.34 121.18
CA SER A 1173 -110.85 -34.70 120.72
C SER A 1173 -109.37 -35.09 120.88
N ALA A 1174 -108.46 -34.13 121.06
CA ALA A 1174 -107.02 -34.41 121.03
C ALA A 1174 -106.52 -35.33 122.17
N LYS A 1175 -107.11 -35.22 123.37
CA LYS A 1175 -106.64 -35.95 124.57
C LYS A 1175 -107.04 -37.44 124.58
N SER A 1176 -108.11 -37.83 123.87
CA SER A 1176 -108.45 -39.23 123.63
C SER A 1176 -107.62 -39.82 122.48
N MET A 1177 -107.38 -39.04 121.42
CA MET A 1177 -106.61 -39.49 120.25
C MET A 1177 -105.14 -39.81 120.59
N ILE A 1178 -104.48 -38.99 121.42
CA ILE A 1178 -103.10 -39.27 121.88
C ILE A 1178 -103.06 -40.57 122.71
N LYS A 1179 -104.02 -40.80 123.61
CA LYS A 1179 -104.13 -42.08 124.33
C LYS A 1179 -104.37 -43.27 123.39
N ALA A 1180 -105.15 -43.09 122.33
CA ALA A 1180 -105.37 -44.14 121.33
C ALA A 1180 -104.10 -44.48 120.54
N LYS A 1181 -103.33 -43.47 120.06
CA LYS A 1181 -102.04 -43.68 119.39
C LYS A 1181 -101.04 -44.39 120.31
N SER A 1182 -100.89 -43.92 121.56
CA SER A 1182 -100.00 -44.53 122.56
C SER A 1182 -100.33 -46.01 122.85
N ILE A 1183 -101.62 -46.35 123.02
CA ILE A 1183 -102.06 -47.73 123.23
C ILE A 1183 -101.86 -48.59 121.97
N ALA A 1184 -102.15 -48.06 120.78
CA ALA A 1184 -101.97 -48.79 119.52
C ALA A 1184 -100.48 -49.10 119.24
N ALA A 1185 -99.58 -48.15 119.50
CA ALA A 1185 -98.13 -48.37 119.40
C ALA A 1185 -97.66 -49.49 120.37
N SER A 1186 -98.16 -49.46 121.60
CA SER A 1186 -97.86 -50.49 122.61
C SER A 1186 -98.44 -51.88 122.30
N ILE A 1187 -99.54 -51.99 121.54
CA ILE A 1187 -100.14 -53.28 121.15
C ILE A 1187 -99.48 -53.85 119.88
N LEU A 1188 -99.13 -52.98 118.92
CA LEU A 1188 -98.46 -53.37 117.68
C LEU A 1188 -96.93 -53.51 117.84
N ASN A 1189 -96.39 -53.14 119.01
CA ASN A 1189 -94.97 -53.22 119.36
C ASN A 1189 -94.06 -52.43 118.41
N MET A 1190 -94.53 -51.24 118.00
CA MET A 1190 -93.84 -50.26 117.16
C MET A 1190 -93.66 -48.96 117.95
N SER A 1191 -92.75 -48.06 117.56
CA SER A 1191 -92.63 -46.78 118.26
C SER A 1191 -93.81 -45.84 117.94
N GLU A 1192 -94.05 -44.86 118.82
CA GLU A 1192 -95.11 -43.86 118.62
C GLU A 1192 -94.83 -42.96 117.38
N ASN A 1193 -93.57 -42.89 116.92
CA ASN A 1193 -93.19 -42.27 115.65
C ASN A 1193 -93.51 -43.17 114.45
N ASP A 1194 -93.20 -44.48 114.50
CA ASP A 1194 -93.49 -45.40 113.38
C ASP A 1194 -95.00 -45.49 113.11
N LEU A 1195 -95.81 -45.42 114.16
CA LEU A 1195 -97.26 -45.30 114.05
C LEU A 1195 -97.71 -43.91 113.55
N ALA A 1196 -96.94 -42.85 113.79
CA ALA A 1196 -97.24 -41.52 113.23
C ALA A 1196 -97.02 -41.50 111.71
N ASP A 1197 -95.87 -41.97 111.21
CA ASP A 1197 -95.57 -42.04 109.77
C ASP A 1197 -96.57 -42.90 108.97
N ILE A 1198 -97.14 -43.94 109.60
CA ILE A 1198 -98.19 -44.79 108.99
C ILE A 1198 -99.60 -44.15 109.10
N MET A 1199 -99.85 -43.33 110.11
CA MET A 1199 -101.13 -42.64 110.29
C MET A 1199 -101.25 -41.30 109.55
N ASP A 1200 -100.13 -40.66 109.19
CA ASP A 1200 -100.10 -39.42 108.41
C ASP A 1200 -100.24 -39.71 106.90
N THR A 1201 -101.32 -40.42 106.56
CA THR A 1201 -101.69 -40.77 105.17
C THR A 1201 -102.32 -39.58 104.45
N ASP A 1202 -101.57 -39.06 103.46
CA ASP A 1202 -101.98 -38.15 102.38
C ASP A 1202 -103.04 -37.08 102.69
N GLN A 1203 -102.59 -35.85 102.96
CA GLN A 1203 -103.15 -34.66 102.27
C GLN A 1203 -102.12 -33.55 102.03
N GLY A 1204 -101.84 -33.27 100.74
CA GLY A 1204 -101.68 -31.91 100.24
C GLY A 1204 -100.35 -31.19 100.47
N THR A 1205 -99.33 -31.49 99.66
CA THR A 1205 -98.31 -30.49 99.30
C THR A 1205 -98.16 -30.35 97.78
N GLU A 1206 -98.92 -29.43 97.19
CA GLU A 1206 -98.68 -29.01 95.81
C GLU A 1206 -97.27 -28.39 95.66
N THR A 1207 -96.51 -28.90 94.71
CA THR A 1207 -95.25 -28.29 94.25
C THR A 1207 -95.53 -27.50 92.97
N HIS A 1208 -95.45 -26.16 93.07
CA HIS A 1208 -95.91 -25.26 92.02
C HIS A 1208 -95.03 -25.30 90.74
N PRO A 1209 -95.62 -25.13 89.53
CA PRO A 1209 -94.94 -25.29 88.24
C PRO A 1209 -94.11 -24.05 87.80
N GLU A 1210 -93.45 -23.35 88.74
CA GLU A 1210 -92.93 -21.99 88.48
C GLU A 1210 -91.42 -21.88 88.30
N ILE A 1211 -90.64 -22.93 88.61
CA ILE A 1211 -89.19 -22.96 88.39
C ILE A 1211 -88.80 -22.76 86.91
N PRO A 1212 -89.51 -23.32 85.89
CA PRO A 1212 -89.17 -23.10 84.49
C PRO A 1212 -89.20 -21.62 84.06
N ARG A 1213 -90.19 -20.85 84.57
CA ARG A 1213 -90.39 -19.43 84.21
C ARG A 1213 -89.31 -18.48 84.72
N ASP A 1214 -88.47 -18.93 85.66
CA ASP A 1214 -87.30 -18.19 86.13
C ASP A 1214 -86.07 -18.48 85.24
N GLN A 1215 -85.95 -19.69 84.68
CA GLN A 1215 -84.91 -20.06 83.72
C GLN A 1215 -85.15 -19.45 82.33
N GLU A 1216 -86.38 -19.57 81.80
CA GLU A 1216 -86.78 -19.01 80.50
C GLU A 1216 -86.46 -17.51 80.38
N TRP A 1217 -86.58 -16.77 81.49
CA TRP A 1217 -86.24 -15.36 81.55
C TRP A 1217 -84.73 -15.09 81.47
N MET A 1218 -83.90 -15.90 82.15
CA MET A 1218 -82.44 -15.80 82.04
C MET A 1218 -81.97 -16.11 80.61
N ASP A 1219 -82.58 -17.09 79.95
CA ASP A 1219 -82.24 -17.44 78.57
C ASP A 1219 -82.70 -16.35 77.58
N HIS A 1220 -83.87 -15.74 77.80
CA HIS A 1220 -84.31 -14.56 77.03
C HIS A 1220 -83.36 -13.36 77.20
N LEU A 1221 -82.90 -13.09 78.43
CA LEU A 1221 -81.95 -11.99 78.71
C LEU A 1221 -80.57 -12.26 78.12
N ASN A 1222 -80.08 -13.51 78.18
CA ASN A 1222 -78.87 -13.95 77.47
C ASN A 1222 -79.01 -13.80 75.95
N HIS A 1223 -80.17 -14.12 75.38
CA HIS A 1223 -80.43 -13.95 73.94
C HIS A 1223 -80.35 -12.48 73.52
N ILE A 1224 -80.92 -11.54 74.29
CA ILE A 1224 -80.79 -10.09 74.02
C ILE A 1224 -79.32 -9.65 74.04
N LEU A 1225 -78.52 -10.15 75.00
CA LEU A 1225 -77.07 -9.87 75.09
C LEU A 1225 -76.24 -10.51 73.96
N GLN A 1226 -76.75 -11.51 73.25
CA GLN A 1226 -76.06 -12.14 72.11
C GLN A 1226 -76.38 -11.48 70.76
N GLN A 1227 -77.32 -10.54 70.70
CA GLN A 1227 -77.63 -9.79 69.49
C GLN A 1227 -76.50 -8.80 69.15
N LYS A 1228 -76.21 -8.61 67.85
CA LYS A 1228 -75.13 -7.72 67.36
C LYS A 1228 -75.24 -6.26 67.86
N ILE A 1229 -76.44 -5.83 68.26
CA ILE A 1229 -76.70 -4.59 68.97
C ILE A 1229 -77.68 -4.96 70.10
N PRO A 1230 -77.23 -5.17 71.35
CA PRO A 1230 -78.13 -5.51 72.46
C PRO A 1230 -79.05 -4.32 72.75
N SER A 1231 -80.35 -4.50 72.53
CA SER A 1231 -81.32 -3.42 72.70
C SER A 1231 -81.51 -3.08 74.18
N ALA A 1232 -80.92 -1.98 74.63
CA ALA A 1232 -81.04 -1.48 75.99
C ALA A 1232 -82.52 -1.30 76.42
N GLY A 1233 -83.42 -0.96 75.49
CA GLY A 1233 -84.85 -0.88 75.76
C GLY A 1233 -85.49 -2.23 76.06
N GLN A 1234 -85.16 -3.28 75.30
CA GLN A 1234 -85.63 -4.64 75.55
C GLN A 1234 -85.05 -5.21 76.85
N LEU A 1235 -83.75 -5.00 77.08
CA LEU A 1235 -83.08 -5.49 78.28
C LEU A 1235 -83.62 -4.81 79.55
N MET A 1236 -83.87 -3.50 79.50
CA MET A 1236 -84.52 -2.78 80.60
C MET A 1236 -85.98 -3.19 80.82
N GLU A 1237 -86.76 -3.57 79.79
CA GLU A 1237 -88.10 -4.13 80.03
C GLU A 1237 -88.02 -5.56 80.60
N ALA A 1238 -87.11 -6.42 80.12
CA ALA A 1238 -86.92 -7.75 80.67
C ALA A 1238 -86.59 -7.71 82.17
N VAL A 1239 -85.67 -6.83 82.59
CA VAL A 1239 -85.37 -6.59 84.01
C VAL A 1239 -86.58 -6.00 84.75
N ARG A 1240 -87.26 -5.01 84.16
CA ARG A 1240 -88.46 -4.39 84.73
C ARG A 1240 -89.61 -5.39 84.95
N VAL A 1241 -89.75 -6.43 84.12
CA VAL A 1241 -90.74 -7.50 84.30
C VAL A 1241 -90.45 -8.31 85.57
N LYS A 1242 -89.21 -8.76 85.81
CA LYS A 1242 -88.87 -9.44 87.08
C LYS A 1242 -88.92 -8.51 88.31
N MET A 1243 -88.60 -7.23 88.16
CA MET A 1243 -88.80 -6.26 89.24
C MET A 1243 -90.29 -6.00 89.56
N LYS A 1244 -91.18 -6.05 88.54
CA LYS A 1244 -92.65 -6.04 88.75
C LYS A 1244 -93.10 -7.33 89.46
N GLU A 1245 -92.59 -8.50 89.06
CA GLU A 1245 -92.87 -9.79 89.73
C GLU A 1245 -92.47 -9.75 91.21
N ARG A 1246 -91.23 -9.32 91.52
CA ARG A 1246 -90.77 -9.08 92.90
C ARG A 1246 -91.70 -8.15 93.68
N LYS A 1247 -92.11 -7.03 93.06
CA LYS A 1247 -92.99 -6.05 93.71
C LYS A 1247 -94.33 -6.69 94.09
N VAL A 1248 -95.01 -7.37 93.16
CA VAL A 1248 -96.31 -8.01 93.42
C VAL A 1248 -96.18 -9.06 94.53
N LEU A 1249 -95.14 -9.89 94.49
CA LEU A 1249 -94.87 -10.88 95.55
C LEU A 1249 -94.58 -10.22 96.91
N THR A 1250 -93.94 -9.04 96.92
CA THR A 1250 -93.68 -8.28 98.16
C THR A 1250 -94.98 -7.65 98.71
N GLU A 1251 -95.87 -7.16 97.85
CA GLU A 1251 -97.20 -6.65 98.21
C GLU A 1251 -98.12 -7.78 98.74
N GLU A 1252 -98.07 -8.97 98.14
CA GLU A 1252 -98.71 -10.18 98.71
C GLU A 1252 -98.13 -10.53 100.10
N LEU A 1253 -96.80 -10.56 100.24
CA LEU A 1253 -96.14 -10.85 101.51
C LEU A 1253 -96.50 -9.84 102.61
N ALA A 1254 -96.80 -8.59 102.23
CA ALA A 1254 -97.29 -7.52 103.10
C ALA A 1254 -98.78 -7.66 103.47
N THR A 1255 -99.67 -8.01 102.55
CA THR A 1255 -101.08 -8.31 102.89
C THR A 1255 -101.23 -9.58 103.74
N LEU A 1256 -100.26 -10.51 103.64
CA LEU A 1256 -100.09 -11.63 104.56
C LEU A 1256 -99.54 -11.22 105.94
N ALA A 1257 -98.98 -10.00 106.08
CA ALA A 1257 -98.43 -9.48 107.33
C ALA A 1257 -99.46 -8.75 108.21
N THR A 1258 -100.34 -7.95 107.61
CA THR A 1258 -101.27 -7.07 108.34
C THR A 1258 -102.48 -7.82 108.89
N PRO A 1259 -102.77 -7.74 110.21
CA PRO A 1259 -104.04 -8.18 110.77
C PRO A 1259 -105.09 -7.07 110.62
N VAL A 1260 -106.18 -7.34 109.90
CA VAL A 1260 -107.34 -6.43 109.83
C VAL A 1260 -108.53 -7.12 110.49
N SER A 1261 -109.06 -6.45 111.53
CA SER A 1261 -110.32 -6.79 112.18
C SER A 1261 -111.30 -5.67 111.91
N GLU A 1262 -112.37 -5.92 111.17
CA GLU A 1262 -113.62 -5.19 111.37
C GLU A 1262 -114.83 -5.94 110.81
N LYS A 1263 -116.03 -5.47 111.16
CA LYS A 1263 -117.32 -6.03 110.72
C LYS A 1263 -117.86 -5.27 109.51
N ALA A 1264 -117.98 -5.96 108.38
CA ALA A 1264 -118.91 -5.66 107.30
C ALA A 1264 -119.30 -7.00 106.64
#